data_AF-A0A969G1I7-F1
#
_entry.id   AF-A0A969G1I7-F1
#
_cell.length_a   1.000
_cell.length_b   1.000
_cell.length_c   1.000
_cell.angle_alpha   90.00
_cell.angle_beta   90.00
_cell.angle_gamma   90.00
#
_symmetry.space_group_name_H-M   'P 1'
#
loop_
_entity.id
_entity.type
_entity.pdbx_description
1 polymer ?
#
loop_
_entity_poly.entity_id
_entity_poly.type
_entity_poly.pdbx_seq_one_letter_code
_entity_poly.pdbx_strand_id
1 'polypeptide(L)'
;MTNSKIEVSNRDIYDALPETARTTGSTILMTGAFGGIGQQLSAYLLAQGTAASIIPISRRSPENSPINSYNLTTEVPDLKNIKNGENEPVKIDWIVHLATTCKVEEDLQMLRNLLQCAEENNISNFLYMSSWVVHFPEAYLHDEYIKMKRQCEQFLSDKRNLPDCIKTVQIIRPSVVIGKGLAWSNVLTDLSAIAPIIPKAFTRSFLSIKELNQTIESIINHNKISISNTENLQVLTLTLLGQRASLSEKAAEHAPSDIPSTIWKLIKPLFGAIAILLLIWSPNILGISREIILCLFAITYLLISFYQKILPLILAKISDYLAGFFYIRFEPETEVDILALVDCRNSNIRIRGYDNARLYFRNPNSSEYTTISLKKFNKILSVDTKKMTIRVQSGTHFAQLLPYLEQQGLWLDNYPNYHFISIGACILTAVHGSSLSYSFIADLVTWIRYYDRQTDKIIEIKRDEKDFSQVIFNTEKLGEIVILEVELKVCKRTYYRLTSEEKELDELRFDDLQNFVRQEQHYEVRVNKPYAKKAYLQSYEEISDATSKEGLLDIKADRIGSIWNVMQKNKFNSWLSSNITQQASINYEWFFQPEDFTRFWAEIRGDRQTYRMYKLLIRYNAKREDVNTPYHGTISIDIEIPVSRAMIECSKQLFLKYRPLEHQGKYSIEKNHIN
;
A
#
# COMPACT_ATOMS: atom_id res chain seq x y z
N MET A 1 -49.05 1.72 -22.40
CA MET A 1 -49.17 2.85 -23.34
C MET A 1 -47.76 3.34 -23.65
N THR A 2 -47.50 3.61 -24.92
CA THR A 2 -46.21 3.79 -25.60
C THR A 2 -45.30 4.83 -24.94
N ASN A 3 -44.19 4.38 -24.33
CA ASN A 3 -43.06 5.24 -23.96
C ASN A 3 -42.07 5.29 -25.12
N SER A 4 -42.01 6.44 -25.79
CA SER A 4 -41.00 6.79 -26.78
C SER A 4 -39.62 6.76 -26.14
N LYS A 5 -38.77 5.83 -26.59
CA LYS A 5 -37.33 5.93 -26.42
C LYS A 5 -36.87 7.20 -27.13
N ILE A 6 -36.45 8.20 -26.37
CA ILE A 6 -35.62 9.28 -26.91
C ILE A 6 -34.24 8.65 -27.12
N GLU A 7 -34.04 8.03 -28.28
CA GLU A 7 -32.71 7.80 -28.85
C GLU A 7 -32.17 9.19 -29.21
N VAL A 8 -31.40 9.78 -28.31
CA VAL A 8 -30.51 10.89 -28.69
C VAL A 8 -29.46 10.27 -29.61
N SER A 9 -29.45 10.68 -30.87
CA SER A 9 -28.54 10.13 -31.85
C SER A 9 -27.09 10.52 -31.52
N ASN A 10 -26.13 9.64 -31.81
CA ASN A 10 -24.69 9.89 -31.61
C ASN A 10 -24.14 11.13 -32.37
N ARG A 11 -24.95 11.82 -33.19
CA ARG A 11 -24.59 13.06 -33.88
C ARG A 11 -24.79 14.32 -33.04
N ASP A 12 -25.81 14.34 -32.18
CA ASP A 12 -26.31 15.60 -31.61
C ASP A 12 -25.41 16.21 -30.52
N ILE A 13 -24.42 15.45 -30.02
CA ILE A 13 -23.45 15.93 -29.03
C ILE A 13 -22.22 16.58 -29.70
N TYR A 14 -21.89 16.20 -30.94
CA TYR A 14 -20.72 16.72 -31.66
C TYR A 14 -20.99 18.05 -32.37
N ASP A 15 -22.22 18.30 -32.81
CA ASP A 15 -22.61 19.51 -33.56
C ASP A 15 -22.99 20.70 -32.65
N ALA A 16 -22.92 20.56 -31.31
CA ALA A 16 -23.38 21.56 -30.34
C ALA A 16 -22.26 22.41 -29.69
N LEU A 17 -21.03 22.40 -30.23
CA LEU A 17 -19.91 23.18 -29.68
C LEU A 17 -19.68 24.47 -30.48
N PRO A 18 -19.56 25.64 -29.82
CA PRO A 18 -19.42 26.94 -30.50
C PRO A 18 -18.12 27.03 -31.33
N GLU A 19 -18.23 27.61 -32.52
CA GLU A 19 -17.19 27.75 -33.55
C GLU A 19 -16.00 28.67 -33.17
N THR A 20 -15.90 29.15 -31.93
CA THR A 20 -14.95 30.21 -31.55
C THR A 20 -14.08 29.85 -30.35
N ALA A 21 -13.26 28.80 -30.50
CA ALA A 21 -12.08 28.55 -29.67
C ALA A 21 -11.12 27.58 -30.37
N ARG A 22 -10.52 27.96 -31.49
CA ARG A 22 -9.54 27.10 -32.18
C ARG A 22 -8.33 27.94 -32.56
N THR A 23 -7.20 27.70 -31.90
CA THR A 23 -5.84 27.92 -32.44
C THR A 23 -4.71 27.50 -31.49
N THR A 24 -4.96 27.22 -30.20
CA THR A 24 -3.85 26.95 -29.22
C THR A 24 -3.82 25.57 -28.56
N GLY A 25 -4.86 24.74 -28.70
CA GLY A 25 -4.91 23.39 -28.11
C GLY A 25 -4.23 22.31 -28.97
N SER A 26 -3.96 21.13 -28.38
CA SER A 26 -3.35 20.00 -29.10
C SER A 26 -4.30 19.36 -30.11
N THR A 27 -3.78 18.83 -31.21
CA THR A 27 -4.52 17.92 -32.10
C THR A 27 -4.30 16.48 -31.65
N ILE A 28 -5.39 15.76 -31.37
CA ILE A 28 -5.35 14.42 -30.78
C ILE A 28 -5.94 13.39 -31.74
N LEU A 29 -5.17 12.37 -32.10
CA LEU A 29 -5.66 11.16 -32.75
C LEU A 29 -6.15 10.17 -31.69
N MET A 30 -7.45 9.90 -31.63
CA MET A 30 -8.04 9.10 -30.56
C MET A 30 -8.70 7.83 -31.08
N THR A 31 -8.25 6.68 -30.59
CA THR A 31 -8.97 5.41 -30.81
C THR A 31 -9.97 5.17 -29.67
N GLY A 32 -11.10 4.52 -29.97
CA GLY A 32 -12.12 4.25 -28.94
C GLY A 32 -12.88 5.50 -28.48
N ALA A 33 -12.81 6.60 -29.24
CA ALA A 33 -13.49 7.87 -28.95
C ALA A 33 -15.02 7.72 -28.82
N PHE A 34 -15.62 6.67 -29.37
CA PHE A 34 -17.05 6.37 -29.27
C PHE A 34 -17.42 5.45 -28.11
N GLY A 35 -16.43 4.93 -27.36
CA GLY A 35 -16.69 4.20 -26.12
C GLY A 35 -17.07 5.16 -24.99
N GLY A 36 -17.67 4.64 -23.91
CA GLY A 36 -18.15 5.47 -22.80
C GLY A 36 -17.09 6.44 -22.24
N ILE A 37 -15.87 5.96 -21.97
CA ILE A 37 -14.76 6.83 -21.52
C ILE A 37 -14.32 7.79 -22.63
N GLY A 38 -14.16 7.29 -23.86
CA GLY A 38 -13.69 8.09 -24.99
C GLY A 38 -14.59 9.28 -25.32
N GLN A 39 -15.91 9.09 -25.27
CA GLN A 39 -16.87 10.16 -25.53
C GLN A 39 -16.77 11.27 -24.48
N GLN A 40 -16.71 10.88 -23.20
CA GLN A 40 -16.57 11.84 -22.10
C GLN A 40 -15.24 12.59 -22.13
N LEU A 41 -14.15 11.87 -22.39
CA LEU A 41 -12.82 12.48 -22.51
C LEU A 41 -12.77 13.45 -23.69
N SER A 42 -13.36 13.06 -24.83
CA SER A 42 -13.37 13.91 -26.02
C SER A 42 -14.11 15.22 -25.78
N ALA A 43 -15.33 15.14 -25.24
CA ALA A 43 -16.13 16.31 -24.89
C ALA A 43 -15.41 17.19 -23.85
N TYR A 44 -14.77 16.58 -22.85
CA TYR A 44 -14.04 17.29 -21.81
C TYR A 44 -12.85 18.07 -22.37
N LEU A 45 -11.97 17.42 -23.14
CA LEU A 45 -10.75 18.06 -23.66
C LEU A 45 -11.05 19.20 -24.64
N LEU A 46 -12.10 19.06 -25.47
CA LEU A 46 -12.58 20.13 -26.34
C LEU A 46 -13.16 21.29 -25.52
N ALA A 47 -13.98 20.99 -24.50
CA ALA A 47 -14.60 22.03 -23.66
C ALA A 47 -13.59 22.82 -22.83
N GLN A 48 -12.48 22.21 -22.40
CA GLN A 48 -11.40 22.92 -21.70
C GLN A 48 -10.45 23.67 -22.63
N GLY A 49 -10.56 23.51 -23.95
CA GLY A 49 -9.61 24.06 -24.93
C GLY A 49 -8.24 23.36 -24.95
N THR A 50 -8.05 22.31 -24.15
CA THR A 50 -6.86 21.46 -24.14
C THR A 50 -6.66 20.77 -25.49
N ALA A 51 -7.75 20.30 -26.11
CA ALA A 51 -7.74 19.83 -27.49
C ALA A 51 -8.31 20.91 -28.42
N ALA A 52 -7.55 21.30 -29.45
CA ALA A 52 -8.09 22.12 -30.54
C ALA A 52 -8.95 21.28 -31.49
N SER A 53 -8.59 19.99 -31.63
CA SER A 53 -9.32 19.03 -32.44
C SER A 53 -9.09 17.60 -31.95
N ILE A 54 -10.10 16.77 -32.12
CA ILE A 54 -10.03 15.33 -31.87
C ILE A 54 -10.36 14.63 -33.18
N ILE A 55 -9.43 13.80 -33.64
CA ILE A 55 -9.56 12.97 -34.82
C ILE A 55 -9.88 11.55 -34.35
N PRO A 56 -11.16 11.13 -34.37
CA PRO A 56 -11.54 9.81 -33.92
C PRO A 56 -11.16 8.76 -34.96
N ILE A 57 -10.50 7.67 -34.52
CA ILE A 57 -10.38 6.44 -35.29
C ILE A 57 -11.34 5.40 -34.69
N SER A 58 -12.24 4.91 -35.53
CA SER A 58 -13.15 3.81 -35.17
C SER A 58 -12.80 2.53 -35.92
N ARG A 59 -12.92 1.39 -35.22
CA ARG A 59 -12.86 0.06 -35.83
C ARG A 59 -14.07 -0.24 -36.74
N ARG A 60 -15.20 0.46 -36.53
CA ARG A 60 -16.44 0.33 -37.31
C ARG A 60 -16.91 1.71 -37.74
N SER A 61 -17.16 1.93 -39.04
CA SER A 61 -17.91 3.12 -39.47
C SER A 61 -19.28 3.09 -38.78
N PRO A 62 -19.68 4.15 -38.06
CA PRO A 62 -21.10 4.33 -37.78
C PRO A 62 -21.82 4.41 -39.15
N GLU A 63 -22.96 3.73 -39.29
CA GLU A 63 -23.82 3.92 -40.46
C GLU A 63 -24.08 5.43 -40.62
N ASN A 64 -23.77 5.97 -41.80
CA ASN A 64 -23.91 7.39 -42.17
C ASN A 64 -22.96 8.39 -41.48
N SER A 65 -21.70 8.05 -41.20
CA SER A 65 -20.74 9.04 -40.65
C SER A 65 -19.60 9.39 -41.63
N PRO A 66 -19.19 10.67 -41.76
CA PRO A 66 -18.03 11.10 -42.55
C PRO A 66 -16.68 10.79 -41.89
N ILE A 67 -16.65 9.87 -40.92
CA ILE A 67 -15.49 9.53 -40.09
C ILE A 67 -14.66 8.45 -40.79
N ASN A 68 -13.34 8.63 -40.86
CA ASN A 68 -12.41 7.63 -41.37
C ASN A 68 -12.49 6.36 -40.49
N SER A 69 -12.96 5.25 -41.06
CA SER A 69 -12.89 3.95 -40.42
C SER A 69 -11.63 3.21 -40.83
N TYR A 70 -10.91 2.71 -39.83
CA TYR A 70 -9.74 1.86 -40.05
C TYR A 70 -9.92 0.61 -39.22
N ASN A 71 -9.74 -0.55 -39.83
CA ASN A 71 -9.62 -1.77 -39.05
C ASN A 71 -8.20 -1.85 -38.48
N LEU A 72 -8.00 -1.27 -37.29
CA LEU A 72 -6.68 -1.17 -36.65
C LEU A 72 -5.98 -2.52 -36.43
N THR A 73 -6.71 -3.65 -36.48
CA THR A 73 -6.08 -4.98 -36.38
C THR A 73 -5.44 -5.45 -37.70
N THR A 74 -5.69 -4.77 -38.81
CA THR A 74 -5.20 -5.16 -40.15
C THR A 74 -4.56 -4.02 -40.93
N GLU A 75 -4.88 -2.76 -40.60
CA GLU A 75 -4.52 -1.59 -41.40
C GLU A 75 -3.87 -0.49 -40.55
N VAL A 76 -2.95 0.23 -41.18
CA VAL A 76 -2.30 1.43 -40.64
C VAL A 76 -3.14 2.65 -41.05
N PRO A 77 -3.53 3.54 -40.10
CA PRO A 77 -4.29 4.74 -40.45
C PRO A 77 -3.53 5.69 -41.38
N ASP A 78 -4.09 5.95 -42.56
CA ASP A 78 -3.56 6.93 -43.52
C ASP A 78 -4.14 8.32 -43.27
N LEU A 79 -3.33 9.21 -42.69
CA LEU A 79 -3.76 10.54 -42.26
C LEU A 79 -3.52 11.63 -43.33
N LYS A 80 -2.97 11.29 -44.50
CA LYS A 80 -2.59 12.26 -45.56
C LYS A 80 -3.76 13.09 -46.10
N ASN A 81 -4.97 12.54 -46.02
CA ASN A 81 -6.19 13.20 -46.51
C ASN A 81 -6.88 14.08 -45.45
N ILE A 82 -6.38 14.10 -44.21
CA ILE A 82 -6.90 14.96 -43.16
C ILE A 82 -6.30 16.35 -43.35
N LYS A 83 -7.10 17.26 -43.90
CA LYS A 83 -6.71 18.65 -44.17
C LYS A 83 -7.39 19.59 -43.19
N ASN A 84 -6.64 20.57 -42.67
CA ASN A 84 -7.25 21.81 -42.18
C ASN A 84 -7.69 22.64 -43.40
N GLY A 85 -8.67 23.53 -43.23
CA GLY A 85 -9.32 24.27 -44.33
C GLY A 85 -8.39 24.97 -45.35
N GLU A 86 -7.10 25.10 -45.07
CA GLU A 86 -6.06 25.72 -45.92
C GLU A 86 -5.09 24.74 -46.61
N ASN A 87 -5.49 23.49 -46.90
CA ASN A 87 -4.68 22.50 -47.67
C ASN A 87 -3.35 22.02 -47.03
N GLU A 88 -2.99 22.47 -45.83
CA GLU A 88 -1.87 21.92 -45.08
C GLU A 88 -2.26 20.63 -44.31
N PRO A 89 -1.36 19.63 -44.23
CA PRO A 89 -1.58 18.42 -43.46
C PRO A 89 -1.70 18.77 -41.97
N VAL A 90 -2.70 18.19 -41.30
CA VAL A 90 -2.92 18.44 -39.86
C VAL A 90 -1.77 17.82 -39.07
N LYS A 91 -1.00 18.67 -38.37
CA LYS A 91 -0.01 18.20 -37.39
C LYS A 91 -0.73 17.58 -36.20
N ILE A 92 -0.39 16.34 -35.86
CA ILE A 92 -0.96 15.62 -34.73
C ILE A 92 0.06 15.59 -33.60
N ASP A 93 -0.35 16.01 -32.42
CA ASP A 93 0.53 16.11 -31.26
C ASP A 93 0.51 14.84 -30.41
N TRP A 94 -0.63 14.15 -30.35
CA TRP A 94 -0.85 12.98 -29.49
C TRP A 94 -1.61 11.85 -30.19
N ILE A 95 -1.20 10.61 -29.92
CA ILE A 95 -2.06 9.43 -30.08
C ILE A 95 -2.60 9.05 -28.70
N VAL A 96 -3.93 8.94 -28.58
CA VAL A 96 -4.62 8.47 -27.38
C VAL A 96 -5.34 7.17 -27.69
N HIS A 97 -4.81 6.06 -27.17
CA HIS A 97 -5.32 4.72 -27.44
C HIS A 97 -6.22 4.19 -26.31
N LEU A 98 -7.53 4.16 -26.55
CA LEU A 98 -8.54 3.64 -25.61
C LEU A 98 -9.19 2.33 -26.08
N ALA A 99 -9.01 1.96 -27.36
CA ALA A 99 -9.65 0.79 -27.94
C ALA A 99 -9.07 -0.53 -27.37
N THR A 100 -9.90 -1.57 -27.30
CA THR A 100 -9.49 -2.92 -26.89
C THR A 100 -10.37 -3.95 -27.57
N THR A 101 -9.79 -5.10 -27.92
CA THR A 101 -10.52 -6.26 -28.44
C THR A 101 -10.64 -7.38 -27.41
N CYS A 102 -9.93 -7.23 -26.28
CA CYS A 102 -9.78 -8.25 -25.24
C CYS A 102 -9.06 -9.52 -25.73
N LYS A 103 -8.35 -9.44 -26.85
CA LYS A 103 -7.52 -10.52 -27.39
C LYS A 103 -6.10 -10.00 -27.55
N VAL A 104 -5.16 -10.76 -27.02
CA VAL A 104 -3.74 -10.41 -26.96
C VAL A 104 -3.18 -9.98 -28.32
N GLU A 105 -3.26 -10.85 -29.33
CA GLU A 105 -2.61 -10.60 -30.63
C GLU A 105 -3.29 -9.47 -31.42
N GLU A 106 -4.62 -9.35 -31.35
CA GLU A 106 -5.34 -8.25 -32.00
C GLU A 106 -4.95 -6.89 -31.39
N ASP A 107 -4.85 -6.79 -30.06
CA ASP A 107 -4.45 -5.55 -29.37
C ASP A 107 -2.98 -5.21 -29.61
N LEU A 108 -2.07 -6.20 -29.63
CA LEU A 108 -0.67 -5.98 -30.01
C LEU A 108 -0.55 -5.49 -31.46
N GLN A 109 -1.34 -6.04 -32.38
CA GLN A 109 -1.35 -5.59 -33.77
C GLN A 109 -1.89 -4.16 -33.92
N MET A 110 -2.92 -3.77 -33.14
CA MET A 110 -3.37 -2.38 -33.10
C MET A 110 -2.25 -1.43 -32.67
N LEU A 111 -1.47 -1.79 -31.65
CA LEU A 111 -0.34 -0.98 -31.21
C LEU A 111 0.73 -0.85 -32.30
N ARG A 112 1.10 -1.95 -32.98
CA ARG A 112 2.06 -1.90 -34.11
C ARG A 112 1.59 -0.94 -35.20
N ASN A 113 0.32 -1.04 -35.60
CA ASN A 113 -0.24 -0.20 -36.66
C ASN A 113 -0.31 1.28 -36.25
N LEU A 114 -0.60 1.58 -34.99
CA LEU A 114 -0.61 2.96 -34.48
C LEU A 114 0.81 3.53 -34.34
N LEU A 115 1.80 2.73 -33.96
CA LEU A 115 3.19 3.18 -33.90
C LEU A 115 3.77 3.42 -35.29
N GLN A 116 3.45 2.56 -36.27
CA GLN A 116 3.79 2.83 -37.66
C GLN A 116 3.14 4.13 -38.17
N CYS A 117 1.87 4.35 -37.83
CA CYS A 117 1.18 5.60 -38.13
C CYS A 117 1.87 6.82 -37.47
N ALA A 118 2.35 6.67 -36.23
CA ALA A 118 3.12 7.70 -35.55
C ALA A 118 4.43 8.03 -36.29
N GLU A 119 5.13 7.01 -36.78
CA GLU A 119 6.36 7.17 -37.57
C GLU A 119 6.10 7.90 -38.89
N GLU A 120 5.09 7.46 -39.65
CA GLU A 120 4.73 8.05 -40.95
C GLU A 120 4.29 9.52 -40.84
N ASN A 121 3.81 9.95 -39.67
CA ASN A 121 3.31 11.31 -39.42
C ASN A 121 4.15 12.09 -38.39
N ASN A 122 5.32 11.55 -37.99
CA ASN A 122 6.24 12.13 -37.01
C ASN A 122 5.57 12.58 -35.69
N ILE A 123 4.69 11.73 -35.14
CA ILE A 123 4.00 11.98 -33.88
C ILE A 123 4.89 11.54 -32.71
N SER A 124 5.07 12.41 -31.72
CA SER A 124 6.02 12.19 -30.62
C SER A 124 5.43 11.67 -29.32
N ASN A 125 4.13 11.81 -29.10
CA ASN A 125 3.50 11.50 -27.82
C ASN A 125 2.42 10.42 -27.97
N PHE A 126 2.51 9.39 -27.14
CA PHE A 126 1.59 8.25 -27.15
C PHE A 126 1.02 8.00 -25.76
N LEU A 127 -0.30 7.91 -25.64
CA LEU A 127 -1.00 7.57 -24.40
C LEU A 127 -1.77 6.27 -24.59
N TYR A 128 -1.48 5.28 -23.75
CA TYR A 128 -2.13 3.98 -23.72
C TYR A 128 -3.02 3.83 -22.49
N MET A 129 -4.30 3.51 -22.71
CA MET A 129 -5.22 3.17 -21.63
C MET A 129 -5.12 1.68 -21.29
N SER A 130 -4.44 1.39 -20.18
CA SER A 130 -4.35 0.07 -19.61
C SER A 130 -5.46 -0.17 -18.57
N SER A 131 -5.17 -0.91 -17.51
CA SER A 131 -6.08 -1.19 -16.40
C SER A 131 -5.31 -1.60 -15.15
N TRP A 132 -5.78 -1.18 -13.97
CA TRP A 132 -5.20 -1.57 -12.68
C TRP A 132 -5.15 -3.09 -12.43
N VAL A 133 -5.93 -3.89 -13.17
CA VAL A 133 -5.96 -5.36 -13.03
C VAL A 133 -4.63 -6.03 -13.36
N VAL A 134 -3.72 -5.32 -14.06
CA VAL A 134 -2.34 -5.78 -14.30
C VAL A 134 -1.59 -6.08 -12.99
N HIS A 135 -2.01 -5.51 -11.87
CA HIS A 135 -1.45 -5.76 -10.54
C HIS A 135 -1.95 -7.05 -9.86
N PHE A 136 -2.90 -7.79 -10.45
CA PHE A 136 -3.43 -9.02 -9.85
C PHE A 136 -2.42 -10.18 -9.95
N PRO A 137 -2.47 -11.23 -9.11
CA PRO A 137 -1.50 -12.32 -9.19
C PRO A 137 -1.69 -13.18 -10.44
N GLU A 138 -0.62 -13.80 -10.95
CA GLU A 138 -0.70 -14.74 -12.08
C GLU A 138 -1.51 -16.01 -11.78
N ALA A 139 -1.59 -16.45 -10.52
CA ALA A 139 -2.34 -17.67 -10.16
C ALA A 139 -3.85 -17.59 -10.45
N TYR A 140 -4.36 -16.40 -10.78
CA TYR A 140 -5.75 -16.14 -11.08
C TYR A 140 -6.05 -16.17 -12.61
N LEU A 141 -5.03 -16.19 -13.49
CA LEU A 141 -5.02 -15.98 -14.96
C LEU A 141 -6.03 -16.73 -15.87
N HIS A 142 -7.29 -16.89 -15.52
CA HIS A 142 -8.30 -17.37 -16.46
C HIS A 142 -8.77 -16.27 -17.42
N ASP A 143 -8.45 -14.99 -17.16
CA ASP A 143 -8.90 -13.86 -17.97
C ASP A 143 -7.87 -13.38 -19.03
N GLU A 144 -8.19 -13.59 -20.31
CA GLU A 144 -7.41 -13.09 -21.47
C GLU A 144 -7.25 -11.56 -21.44
N TYR A 145 -8.16 -10.82 -20.80
CA TYR A 145 -8.06 -9.36 -20.69
C TYR A 145 -6.84 -8.91 -19.87
N ILE A 146 -6.56 -9.56 -18.73
CA ILE A 146 -5.43 -9.21 -17.87
C ILE A 146 -4.12 -9.49 -18.59
N LYS A 147 -4.03 -10.66 -19.22
CA LYS A 147 -2.87 -11.08 -20.02
C LYS A 147 -2.61 -10.10 -21.15
N MET A 148 -3.66 -9.72 -21.89
CA MET A 148 -3.57 -8.72 -22.95
C MET A 148 -3.02 -7.39 -22.43
N LYS A 149 -3.55 -6.85 -21.33
CA LYS A 149 -3.07 -5.57 -20.79
C LYS A 149 -1.59 -5.61 -20.41
N ARG A 150 -1.12 -6.69 -19.76
CA ARG A 150 0.30 -6.84 -19.42
C ARG A 150 1.20 -6.92 -20.64
N GLN A 151 0.81 -7.69 -21.66
CA GLN A 151 1.63 -7.84 -22.86
C GLN A 151 1.70 -6.55 -23.68
N CYS A 152 0.60 -5.80 -23.77
CA CYS A 152 0.58 -4.48 -24.38
C CYS A 152 1.47 -3.47 -23.63
N GLU A 153 1.42 -3.46 -22.29
CA GLU A 153 2.32 -2.61 -21.50
C GLU A 153 3.78 -3.00 -21.67
N GLN A 154 4.09 -4.30 -21.66
CA GLN A 154 5.44 -4.79 -21.89
C GLN A 154 5.96 -4.41 -23.29
N PHE A 155 5.10 -4.53 -24.30
CA PHE A 155 5.40 -4.14 -25.68
C PHE A 155 5.76 -2.65 -25.78
N LEU A 156 4.95 -1.78 -25.16
CA LEU A 156 5.17 -0.34 -25.14
C LEU A 156 6.32 0.12 -24.25
N SER A 157 6.70 -0.69 -23.26
CA SER A 157 7.82 -0.38 -22.36
C SER A 157 9.18 -0.72 -22.94
N ASP A 158 9.22 -1.54 -24.00
CA ASP A 158 10.45 -1.92 -24.67
C ASP A 158 10.76 -0.95 -25.81
N LYS A 159 11.79 -0.11 -25.62
CA LYS A 159 12.26 0.90 -26.59
C LYS A 159 12.50 0.32 -27.98
N ARG A 160 12.86 -0.97 -28.10
CA ARG A 160 13.11 -1.62 -29.41
C ARG A 160 11.85 -1.74 -30.27
N ASN A 161 10.68 -1.65 -29.67
CA ASN A 161 9.39 -1.72 -30.36
C ASN A 161 8.87 -0.33 -30.77
N LEU A 162 9.50 0.76 -30.32
CA LEU A 162 9.02 2.12 -30.54
C LEU A 162 9.86 2.81 -31.63
N PRO A 163 9.21 3.53 -32.57
CA PRO A 163 9.93 4.32 -33.57
C PRO A 163 10.62 5.53 -32.93
N ASP A 164 11.71 6.01 -33.54
CA ASP A 164 12.55 7.09 -33.00
C ASP A 164 11.81 8.43 -32.84
N CYS A 165 10.70 8.63 -33.56
CA CYS A 165 9.86 9.81 -33.43
C CYS A 165 9.16 9.89 -32.07
N ILE A 166 8.88 8.76 -31.42
CA ILE A 166 8.21 8.69 -30.12
C ILE A 166 9.20 9.10 -29.03
N LYS A 167 8.83 10.18 -28.32
CA LYS A 167 9.60 10.72 -27.19
C LYS A 167 8.96 10.37 -25.86
N THR A 168 7.63 10.27 -25.83
CA THR A 168 6.88 9.99 -24.60
C THR A 168 5.86 8.88 -24.81
N VAL A 169 5.82 7.95 -23.87
CA VAL A 169 4.76 6.94 -23.74
C VAL A 169 4.17 7.04 -22.35
N GLN A 170 2.86 7.30 -22.27
CA GLN A 170 2.11 7.43 -21.04
C GLN A 170 1.14 6.26 -20.90
N ILE A 171 1.36 5.40 -19.92
CA ILE A 171 0.50 4.26 -19.60
C ILE A 171 -0.36 4.64 -18.40
N ILE A 172 -1.69 4.66 -18.58
CA ILE A 172 -2.63 4.95 -17.50
C ILE A 172 -3.41 3.67 -17.16
N ARG A 173 -3.36 3.28 -15.89
CA ARG A 173 -4.05 2.11 -15.32
C ARG A 173 -5.18 2.60 -14.40
N PRO A 174 -6.34 3.01 -14.94
CA PRO A 174 -7.45 3.39 -14.09
C PRO A 174 -8.03 2.17 -13.38
N SER A 175 -8.58 2.41 -12.19
CA SER A 175 -9.47 1.49 -11.49
C SER A 175 -10.87 1.49 -12.12
N VAL A 176 -11.90 1.17 -11.34
CA VAL A 176 -13.28 1.21 -11.82
C VAL A 176 -13.72 2.65 -12.02
N VAL A 177 -13.83 3.06 -13.29
CA VAL A 177 -14.27 4.41 -13.66
C VAL A 177 -15.79 4.53 -13.57
N ILE A 178 -16.27 5.51 -12.80
CA ILE A 178 -17.70 5.84 -12.63
C ILE A 178 -18.01 7.25 -13.13
N GLY A 179 -19.19 7.41 -13.73
CA GLY A 179 -19.62 8.63 -14.38
C GLY A 179 -20.89 8.41 -15.20
N LYS A 180 -21.61 9.49 -15.48
CA LYS A 180 -22.89 9.43 -16.21
C LYS A 180 -22.75 8.68 -17.53
N GLY A 181 -23.52 7.60 -17.73
CA GLY A 181 -23.49 6.81 -18.98
C GLY A 181 -22.30 5.84 -19.11
N LEU A 182 -21.49 5.67 -18.07
CA LEU A 182 -20.47 4.61 -18.02
C LEU A 182 -21.08 3.30 -17.54
N ALA A 183 -20.58 2.17 -18.07
CA ALA A 183 -21.09 0.84 -17.80
C ALA A 183 -21.16 0.51 -16.29
N TRP A 184 -20.12 0.88 -15.54
CA TRP A 184 -20.09 0.65 -14.10
C TRP A 184 -21.08 1.49 -13.30
N SER A 185 -21.37 2.72 -13.74
CA SER A 185 -22.43 3.50 -13.13
C SER A 185 -23.80 2.86 -13.35
N ASN A 186 -24.05 2.26 -14.51
CA ASN A 186 -25.29 1.51 -14.76
C ASN A 186 -25.38 0.28 -13.84
N VAL A 187 -24.28 -0.47 -13.68
CA VAL A 187 -24.22 -1.60 -12.74
C VAL A 187 -24.53 -1.16 -11.31
N LEU A 188 -23.98 -0.02 -10.87
CA LEU A 188 -24.28 0.52 -9.53
C LEU A 188 -25.75 0.93 -9.38
N THR A 189 -26.34 1.53 -10.41
CA THR A 189 -27.77 1.87 -10.43
C THR A 189 -28.63 0.62 -10.34
N ASP A 190 -28.31 -0.44 -11.10
CA ASP A 190 -29.05 -1.71 -11.06
C ASP A 190 -28.96 -2.39 -9.69
N LEU A 191 -27.78 -2.30 -9.05
CA LEU A 191 -27.54 -2.84 -7.71
C LEU A 191 -28.17 -2.00 -6.59
N SER A 192 -28.61 -0.77 -6.87
CA SER A 192 -29.06 0.18 -5.85
C SER A 192 -30.28 -0.33 -5.07
N ALA A 193 -31.19 -1.06 -5.71
CA ALA A 193 -32.37 -1.68 -5.09
C ALA A 193 -32.03 -2.72 -4.01
N ILE A 194 -30.92 -3.43 -4.18
CA ILE A 194 -30.45 -4.47 -3.27
C ILE A 194 -29.24 -4.02 -2.43
N ALA A 195 -28.83 -2.75 -2.51
CA ALA A 195 -27.66 -2.22 -1.82
C ALA A 195 -27.58 -2.61 -0.32
N PRO A 196 -28.67 -2.59 0.48
CA PRO A 196 -28.62 -2.93 1.91
C PRO A 196 -28.28 -4.38 2.23
N ILE A 197 -28.51 -5.30 1.27
CA ILE A 197 -28.19 -6.72 1.43
C ILE A 197 -26.84 -7.08 0.82
N ILE A 198 -26.22 -6.22 -0.01
CA ILE A 198 -24.87 -6.47 -0.54
C ILE A 198 -23.86 -6.56 0.63
N PRO A 199 -23.06 -7.64 0.72
CA PRO A 199 -22.02 -7.78 1.72
C PRO A 199 -21.07 -6.58 1.75
N LYS A 200 -20.87 -6.00 2.93
CA LYS A 200 -19.95 -4.85 3.12
C LYS A 200 -18.49 -5.19 2.80
N ALA A 201 -18.15 -6.48 2.83
CA ALA A 201 -16.83 -6.97 2.46
C ALA A 201 -16.50 -6.77 0.98
N PHE A 202 -17.50 -6.61 0.10
CA PHE A 202 -17.28 -6.27 -1.30
C PHE A 202 -16.84 -4.82 -1.40
N THR A 203 -15.54 -4.57 -1.60
CA THR A 203 -14.99 -3.22 -1.66
C THR A 203 -14.15 -3.02 -2.91
N ARG A 204 -14.20 -1.81 -3.49
CA ARG A 204 -13.37 -1.43 -4.64
C ARG A 204 -12.90 -0.01 -4.54
N SER A 205 -11.86 0.28 -5.29
CA SER A 205 -11.44 1.64 -5.61
C SER A 205 -12.22 2.12 -6.84
N PHE A 206 -12.99 3.20 -6.67
CA PHE A 206 -13.80 3.84 -7.69
C PHE A 206 -13.18 5.18 -8.06
N LEU A 207 -12.86 5.35 -9.33
CA LEU A 207 -12.31 6.57 -9.91
C LEU A 207 -13.43 7.33 -10.61
N SER A 208 -13.61 8.62 -10.32
CA SER A 208 -14.56 9.41 -11.11
C SER A 208 -14.02 9.70 -12.50
N ILE A 209 -14.90 9.76 -13.50
CA ILE A 209 -14.52 10.16 -14.86
C ILE A 209 -13.91 11.56 -14.91
N LYS A 210 -14.32 12.45 -13.99
CA LYS A 210 -13.75 13.79 -13.85
C LYS A 210 -12.26 13.72 -13.46
N GLU A 211 -11.92 12.94 -12.43
CA GLU A 211 -10.52 12.75 -12.00
C GLU A 211 -9.65 12.15 -13.11
N LEU A 212 -10.19 11.17 -13.85
CA LEU A 212 -9.50 10.58 -15.00
C LEU A 212 -9.24 11.62 -16.10
N ASN A 213 -10.27 12.38 -16.48
CA ASN A 213 -10.17 13.39 -17.53
C ASN A 213 -9.20 14.51 -17.15
N GLN A 214 -9.26 15.02 -15.92
CA GLN A 214 -8.33 16.02 -15.39
C GLN A 214 -6.89 15.52 -15.40
N THR A 215 -6.68 14.23 -15.08
CA THR A 215 -5.36 13.62 -15.14
C THR A 215 -4.81 13.57 -16.56
N ILE A 216 -5.63 13.13 -17.52
CA ILE A 216 -5.24 13.05 -18.93
C ILE A 216 -4.97 14.44 -19.51
N GLU A 217 -5.83 15.41 -19.19
CA GLU A 217 -5.61 16.81 -19.55
C GLU A 217 -4.28 17.35 -19.01
N SER A 218 -3.97 17.08 -17.74
CA SER A 218 -2.71 17.51 -17.14
C SER A 218 -1.50 16.91 -17.88
N ILE A 219 -1.57 15.62 -18.22
CA ILE A 219 -0.53 14.91 -19.00
C ILE A 219 -0.33 15.57 -20.37
N ILE A 220 -1.43 15.84 -21.09
CA ILE A 220 -1.39 16.45 -22.43
C ILE A 220 -0.85 17.88 -22.38
N ASN A 221 -1.30 18.69 -21.42
CA ASN A 221 -0.91 20.10 -21.30
C ASN A 221 0.53 20.29 -20.81
N HIS A 222 0.98 19.47 -19.85
CA HIS A 222 2.23 19.75 -19.16
C HIS A 222 3.44 19.03 -19.76
N ASN A 223 3.26 17.97 -20.56
CA ASN A 223 4.34 17.12 -21.07
C ASN A 223 5.40 16.72 -20.01
N LYS A 224 5.03 16.85 -18.72
CA LYS A 224 5.89 16.81 -17.54
C LYS A 224 5.16 16.04 -16.45
N ILE A 225 5.52 14.78 -16.33
CA ILE A 225 5.63 14.16 -15.01
C ILE A 225 7.14 14.12 -14.78
N SER A 226 7.61 14.92 -13.82
CA SER A 226 9.02 15.19 -13.61
C SER A 226 9.70 14.03 -12.89
N ILE A 227 10.18 13.03 -13.63
CA ILE A 227 11.31 12.23 -13.18
C ILE A 227 12.54 12.78 -13.91
N SER A 228 13.51 13.23 -13.11
CA SER A 228 14.67 14.04 -13.48
C SER A 228 15.43 13.57 -14.73
N ASN A 229 15.84 14.57 -15.53
CA ASN A 229 16.94 14.59 -16.51
C ASN A 229 17.26 13.28 -17.24
N THR A 230 16.80 13.13 -18.48
CA THR A 230 17.62 12.57 -19.58
C THR A 230 16.97 12.83 -20.93
N GLU A 231 17.80 13.01 -21.97
CA GLU A 231 17.43 13.11 -23.40
C GLU A 231 16.87 11.79 -23.99
N ASN A 232 16.36 10.89 -23.16
CA ASN A 232 15.92 9.54 -23.52
C ASN A 232 14.39 9.41 -23.50
N LEU A 233 13.87 8.45 -24.28
CA LEU A 233 12.47 8.00 -24.26
C LEU A 233 11.96 7.85 -22.82
N GLN A 234 10.85 8.52 -22.51
CA GLN A 234 10.19 8.42 -21.22
C GLN A 234 8.95 7.53 -21.32
N VAL A 235 9.06 6.31 -20.79
CA VAL A 235 7.88 5.46 -20.54
C VAL A 235 7.46 5.68 -19.11
N LEU A 236 6.31 6.32 -18.94
CA LEU A 236 5.75 6.70 -17.64
C LEU A 236 4.47 5.91 -17.42
N THR A 237 4.35 5.34 -16.23
CA THR A 237 3.20 4.50 -15.88
C THR A 237 2.55 5.02 -14.62
N LEU A 238 1.23 5.14 -14.67
CA LEU A 238 0.42 5.67 -13.59
C LEU A 238 -0.75 4.72 -13.28
N THR A 239 -1.00 4.45 -12.01
CA THR A 239 -2.24 3.80 -11.57
C THR A 239 -3.13 4.81 -10.89
N LEU A 240 -4.39 4.93 -11.33
CA LEU A 240 -5.38 5.82 -10.72
C LEU A 240 -6.41 4.98 -9.98
N LEU A 241 -6.33 4.95 -8.65
CA LEU A 241 -7.20 4.12 -7.83
C LEU A 241 -8.53 4.80 -7.52
N GLY A 242 -8.54 6.10 -7.25
CA GLY A 242 -9.73 6.79 -6.74
C GLY A 242 -10.08 6.41 -5.30
N GLN A 243 -11.33 6.64 -4.89
CA GLN A 243 -11.76 6.39 -3.51
C GLN A 243 -12.18 4.93 -3.31
N ARG A 244 -11.68 4.31 -2.23
CA ARG A 244 -12.13 2.97 -1.86
C ARG A 244 -13.44 3.04 -1.08
N ALA A 245 -14.42 2.23 -1.48
CA ALA A 245 -15.73 2.17 -0.83
C ALA A 245 -16.33 0.76 -0.98
N SER A 246 -17.31 0.43 -0.12
CA SER A 246 -18.08 -0.79 -0.32
C SER A 246 -19.02 -0.66 -1.53
N LEU A 247 -19.26 -1.77 -2.21
CA LEU A 247 -20.21 -1.83 -3.31
C LEU A 247 -21.63 -1.47 -2.85
N SER A 248 -21.99 -1.85 -1.62
CA SER A 248 -23.25 -1.48 -0.97
C SER A 248 -23.41 0.05 -0.88
N GLU A 249 -22.39 0.74 -0.34
CA GLU A 249 -22.42 2.21 -0.20
C GLU A 249 -22.47 2.89 -1.57
N LYS A 250 -21.62 2.48 -2.52
CA LYS A 250 -21.63 3.09 -3.85
C LYS A 250 -22.90 2.81 -4.64
N ALA A 251 -23.50 1.63 -4.54
CA ALA A 251 -24.77 1.35 -5.18
C ALA A 251 -25.90 2.22 -4.58
N ALA A 252 -25.90 2.43 -3.26
CA ALA A 252 -26.87 3.31 -2.61
C ALA A 252 -26.74 4.78 -3.04
N GLU A 253 -25.51 5.28 -3.25
CA GLU A 253 -25.28 6.64 -3.79
C GLU A 253 -25.82 6.83 -5.21
N HIS A 254 -25.96 5.74 -5.99
CA HIS A 254 -26.46 5.75 -7.36
C HIS A 254 -27.95 5.37 -7.45
N ALA A 255 -28.66 5.31 -6.32
CA ALA A 255 -30.09 5.09 -6.33
C ALA A 255 -30.81 6.24 -7.05
N PRO A 256 -31.80 5.95 -7.93
CA PRO A 256 -32.69 6.98 -8.45
C PRO A 256 -33.31 7.79 -7.31
N SER A 257 -33.50 9.10 -7.51
CA SER A 257 -34.09 10.03 -6.52
C SER A 257 -35.43 9.57 -5.95
N ASP A 258 -36.11 8.69 -6.68
CA ASP A 258 -37.49 8.28 -6.44
C ASP A 258 -37.61 6.93 -5.69
N ILE A 259 -36.49 6.24 -5.39
CA ILE A 259 -36.52 5.05 -4.53
C ILE A 259 -36.38 5.51 -3.08
N PRO A 260 -37.45 5.47 -2.27
CA PRO A 260 -37.37 5.98 -0.92
C PRO A 260 -36.47 5.02 -0.12
N SER A 261 -35.34 5.55 0.37
CA SER A 261 -34.54 4.93 1.45
C SER A 261 -35.41 4.47 2.65
N THR A 262 -36.63 4.98 2.72
CA THR A 262 -37.75 4.65 3.60
C THR A 262 -38.09 3.15 3.63
N ILE A 263 -38.15 2.43 2.49
CA ILE A 263 -38.54 0.99 2.49
C ILE A 263 -37.55 0.16 3.33
N TRP A 264 -36.25 0.37 3.15
CA TRP A 264 -35.23 -0.35 3.90
C TRP A 264 -35.00 0.20 5.32
N LYS A 265 -35.23 1.51 5.54
CA LYS A 265 -35.30 2.11 6.88
C LYS A 265 -36.48 1.58 7.70
N LEU A 266 -37.55 1.11 7.07
CA LEU A 266 -38.67 0.40 7.71
C LEU A 266 -38.38 -1.09 7.92
N ILE A 267 -37.75 -1.76 6.95
CA ILE A 267 -37.47 -3.21 7.02
C ILE A 267 -36.40 -3.57 8.07
N LYS A 268 -35.32 -2.79 8.20
CA LYS A 268 -34.26 -3.06 9.21
C LYS A 268 -34.78 -3.13 10.66
N PRO A 269 -35.53 -2.13 11.17
CA PRO A 269 -36.13 -2.23 12.49
C PRO A 269 -37.24 -3.28 12.55
N LEU A 270 -37.90 -3.63 11.44
CA LEU A 270 -38.87 -4.73 11.41
C LEU A 270 -38.20 -6.09 11.68
N PHE A 271 -37.07 -6.41 11.03
CA PHE A 271 -36.32 -7.64 11.32
C PHE A 271 -35.75 -7.66 12.74
N GLY A 272 -35.24 -6.52 13.22
CA GLY A 272 -34.78 -6.39 14.62
C GLY A 272 -35.92 -6.55 15.62
N ALA A 273 -37.07 -5.93 15.37
CA ALA A 273 -38.27 -6.01 16.20
C ALA A 273 -38.90 -7.41 16.17
N ILE A 274 -38.96 -8.08 15.02
CA ILE A 274 -39.41 -9.48 14.91
C ILE A 274 -38.46 -10.41 15.68
N ALA A 275 -37.15 -10.23 15.59
CA ALA A 275 -36.18 -11.01 16.36
C ALA A 275 -36.29 -10.76 17.88
N ILE A 276 -36.51 -9.52 18.30
CA ILE A 276 -36.72 -9.14 19.70
C ILE A 276 -38.08 -9.65 20.21
N LEU A 277 -39.16 -9.54 19.43
CA LEU A 277 -40.48 -10.09 19.75
C LEU A 277 -40.43 -11.62 19.90
N LEU A 278 -39.71 -12.32 19.00
CA LEU A 278 -39.47 -13.76 19.11
C LEU A 278 -38.61 -14.16 20.32
N LEU A 279 -37.82 -13.25 20.88
CA LEU A 279 -37.04 -13.48 22.11
C LEU A 279 -37.84 -13.19 23.39
N ILE A 280 -38.76 -12.22 23.35
CA ILE A 280 -39.54 -11.78 24.52
C ILE A 280 -40.84 -12.60 24.69
N TRP A 281 -41.49 -13.01 23.59
CA TRP A 281 -42.85 -13.62 23.63
C TRP A 281 -42.86 -15.16 23.56
N SER A 282 -41.71 -15.81 23.47
CA SER A 282 -41.64 -17.19 23.01
C SER A 282 -41.89 -18.34 23.99
N PRO A 283 -41.85 -18.20 25.33
CA PRO A 283 -42.10 -19.39 26.14
C PRO A 283 -43.55 -19.90 26.04
N ASN A 284 -44.53 -19.03 25.77
CA ASN A 284 -45.94 -19.35 26.00
C ASN A 284 -46.85 -19.37 24.75
N ILE A 285 -46.43 -18.85 23.59
CA ILE A 285 -47.35 -18.65 22.43
C ILE A 285 -47.10 -19.62 21.28
N LEU A 286 -45.86 -20.10 21.08
CA LEU A 286 -45.49 -20.96 19.95
C LEU A 286 -45.13 -22.40 20.34
N GLY A 287 -45.05 -22.72 21.63
CA GLY A 287 -44.64 -24.06 22.10
C GLY A 287 -43.19 -24.44 21.77
N ILE A 288 -42.37 -23.46 21.35
CA ILE A 288 -40.97 -23.66 20.96
C ILE A 288 -40.09 -23.38 22.18
N SER A 289 -39.24 -24.33 22.54
CA SER A 289 -38.36 -24.18 23.69
C SER A 289 -37.30 -23.08 23.46
N ARG A 290 -36.82 -22.48 24.55
CA ARG A 290 -35.79 -21.42 24.52
C ARG A 290 -34.51 -21.88 23.80
N GLU A 291 -34.17 -23.15 23.92
CA GLU A 291 -33.01 -23.79 23.30
C GLU A 291 -33.14 -23.81 21.78
N ILE A 292 -34.33 -24.12 21.25
CA ILE A 292 -34.58 -24.13 19.80
C ILE A 292 -34.42 -22.72 19.21
N ILE A 293 -34.86 -21.69 19.94
CA ILE A 293 -34.74 -20.29 19.51
C ILE A 293 -33.29 -19.83 19.51
N LEU A 294 -32.53 -20.19 20.55
CA LEU A 294 -31.09 -19.93 20.59
C LEU A 294 -30.35 -20.65 19.45
N CYS A 295 -30.75 -21.90 19.12
CA CYS A 295 -30.23 -22.63 17.97
C CYS A 295 -30.58 -21.94 16.63
N LEU A 296 -31.82 -21.53 16.42
CA LEU A 296 -32.23 -20.80 15.21
C LEU A 296 -31.51 -19.46 15.08
N PHE A 297 -31.31 -18.74 16.18
CA PHE A 297 -30.53 -17.51 16.21
C PHE A 297 -29.05 -17.77 15.87
N ALA A 298 -28.45 -18.81 16.44
CA ALA A 298 -27.08 -19.22 16.14
C ALA A 298 -26.93 -19.62 14.66
N ILE A 299 -27.86 -20.40 14.11
CA ILE A 299 -27.89 -20.77 12.68
C ILE A 299 -28.03 -19.53 11.81
N THR A 300 -28.96 -18.63 12.14
CA THR A 300 -29.16 -17.38 11.38
C THR A 300 -27.91 -16.50 11.43
N TYR A 301 -27.27 -16.37 12.60
CA TYR A 301 -26.01 -15.65 12.75
C TYR A 301 -24.88 -16.29 11.94
N LEU A 302 -24.78 -17.62 11.93
CA LEU A 302 -23.82 -18.36 11.12
C LEU A 302 -24.08 -18.19 9.63
N LEU A 303 -25.35 -18.22 9.18
CA LEU A 303 -25.73 -17.98 7.79
C LEU A 303 -25.43 -16.55 7.35
N ILE A 304 -25.75 -15.55 8.17
CA ILE A 304 -25.40 -14.13 7.92
C ILE A 304 -23.87 -13.98 7.88
N SER A 305 -23.15 -14.60 8.80
CA SER A 305 -21.69 -14.56 8.83
C SER A 305 -21.08 -15.25 7.60
N PHE A 306 -21.63 -16.40 7.19
CA PHE A 306 -21.25 -17.10 5.97
C PHE A 306 -21.49 -16.22 4.74
N TYR A 307 -22.66 -15.61 4.63
CA TYR A 307 -23.01 -14.71 3.54
C TYR A 307 -22.13 -13.45 3.50
N GLN A 308 -21.82 -12.85 4.66
CA GLN A 308 -21.03 -11.62 4.75
C GLN A 308 -19.52 -11.85 4.61
N LYS A 309 -18.99 -13.04 4.95
CA LYS A 309 -17.54 -13.31 4.99
C LYS A 309 -17.05 -14.44 4.09
N ILE A 310 -17.82 -15.52 3.93
CA ILE A 310 -17.39 -16.74 3.22
C ILE A 310 -17.83 -16.73 1.75
N LEU A 311 -19.10 -16.43 1.47
CA LEU A 311 -19.60 -16.27 0.09
C LEU A 311 -18.72 -15.32 -0.75
N PRO A 312 -18.29 -14.16 -0.22
CA PRO A 312 -17.43 -13.26 -0.95
C PRO A 312 -16.08 -13.92 -1.33
N LEU A 313 -15.46 -14.69 -0.42
CA LEU A 313 -14.23 -15.44 -0.68
C LEU A 313 -14.40 -16.55 -1.73
N ILE A 314 -15.57 -17.18 -1.79
CA ILE A 314 -15.89 -18.19 -2.82
C ILE A 314 -16.00 -17.50 -4.18
N LEU A 315 -16.75 -16.40 -4.27
CA LEU A 315 -16.92 -15.64 -5.52
C LEU A 315 -15.60 -15.09 -6.06
N ALA A 316 -14.67 -14.72 -5.18
CA ALA A 316 -13.32 -14.31 -5.56
C ALA A 316 -12.51 -15.39 -6.30
N LYS A 317 -12.86 -16.67 -6.15
CA LYS A 317 -12.19 -17.79 -6.83
C LYS A 317 -12.80 -18.12 -8.18
N ILE A 318 -13.99 -17.60 -8.48
CA ILE A 318 -14.73 -17.94 -9.72
C ILE A 318 -14.28 -17.06 -10.89
N SER A 319 -13.89 -15.81 -10.63
CA SER A 319 -13.47 -14.87 -11.67
C SER A 319 -12.53 -13.83 -11.10
N ASP A 320 -11.49 -13.48 -11.85
CA ASP A 320 -10.53 -12.42 -11.53
C ASP A 320 -11.21 -11.07 -11.41
N TYR A 321 -12.20 -10.87 -12.29
CA TYR A 321 -13.06 -9.73 -12.20
C TYR A 321 -13.75 -9.69 -10.85
N LEU A 322 -14.33 -10.78 -10.32
CA LEU A 322 -14.93 -10.78 -8.97
C LEU A 322 -13.88 -10.71 -7.84
N ALA A 323 -12.70 -11.31 -8.04
CA ALA A 323 -11.58 -11.25 -7.10
C ALA A 323 -11.17 -9.81 -6.75
N GLY A 324 -11.27 -8.90 -7.71
CA GLY A 324 -10.97 -7.48 -7.49
C GLY A 324 -11.83 -6.77 -6.44
N PHE A 325 -12.95 -7.37 -5.97
CA PHE A 325 -13.74 -6.84 -4.84
C PHE A 325 -13.11 -7.15 -3.47
N PHE A 326 -12.10 -8.01 -3.46
CA PHE A 326 -11.38 -8.47 -2.25
C PHE A 326 -9.91 -8.16 -2.30
N TYR A 327 -9.41 -7.85 -3.50
CA TYR A 327 -8.05 -7.44 -3.68
C TYR A 327 -7.88 -6.01 -3.17
N ILE A 328 -7.61 -5.93 -1.87
CA ILE A 328 -7.32 -4.71 -1.12
C ILE A 328 -5.82 -4.45 -1.10
N ARG A 329 -5.00 -5.47 -1.41
CA ARG A 329 -3.56 -5.42 -1.24
C ARG A 329 -2.80 -5.75 -2.52
N PHE A 330 -1.97 -4.83 -2.98
CA PHE A 330 -1.00 -5.04 -4.05
C PHE A 330 0.38 -5.36 -3.49
N GLU A 331 1.09 -6.28 -4.14
CA GLU A 331 2.46 -6.69 -3.79
C GLU A 331 3.37 -6.52 -5.03
N PRO A 332 3.66 -5.28 -5.45
CA PRO A 332 4.46 -5.04 -6.66
C PRO A 332 5.91 -5.56 -6.51
N GLU A 333 6.45 -6.09 -7.60
CA GLU A 333 7.82 -6.64 -7.71
C GLU A 333 8.79 -5.67 -8.37
N THR A 334 8.27 -4.67 -9.08
CA THR A 334 9.05 -3.71 -9.87
C THR A 334 8.91 -2.30 -9.32
N GLU A 335 9.94 -1.48 -9.55
CA GLU A 335 9.89 -0.05 -9.20
C GLU A 335 8.82 0.69 -9.97
N VAL A 336 8.65 0.37 -11.27
CA VAL A 336 7.61 0.97 -12.13
C VAL A 336 6.23 0.77 -11.51
N ASP A 337 5.91 -0.44 -11.06
CA ASP A 337 4.61 -0.72 -10.44
C ASP A 337 4.45 -0.04 -9.08
N ILE A 338 5.54 0.06 -8.29
CA ILE A 338 5.53 0.80 -7.03
C ILE A 338 5.19 2.26 -7.29
N LEU A 339 5.98 2.95 -8.12
CA LEU A 339 5.80 4.37 -8.44
C LEU A 339 4.40 4.64 -8.99
N ALA A 340 3.93 3.78 -9.91
CA ALA A 340 2.59 3.89 -10.47
C ALA A 340 1.48 3.78 -9.39
N LEU A 341 1.65 2.92 -8.38
CA LEU A 341 0.68 2.71 -7.31
C LEU A 341 0.75 3.78 -6.22
N VAL A 342 1.95 4.25 -5.88
CA VAL A 342 2.19 5.22 -4.80
C VAL A 342 2.20 6.66 -5.27
N ASP A 343 1.76 6.92 -6.50
CA ASP A 343 1.58 8.27 -7.03
C ASP A 343 0.81 9.20 -6.07
N CYS A 344 1.12 10.50 -6.10
CA CYS A 344 0.55 11.52 -5.21
C CYS A 344 -0.98 11.66 -5.35
N ARG A 345 -1.53 11.38 -6.53
CA ARG A 345 -2.97 11.41 -6.81
C ARG A 345 -3.74 10.31 -6.08
N ASN A 346 -3.07 9.24 -5.67
CA ASN A 346 -3.67 8.17 -4.89
C ASN A 346 -3.65 8.51 -3.39
N SER A 347 -4.67 9.25 -2.92
CA SER A 347 -4.77 9.64 -1.50
C SER A 347 -5.19 8.49 -0.56
N ASN A 348 -5.92 7.49 -1.06
CA ASN A 348 -6.50 6.41 -0.25
C ASN A 348 -5.65 5.12 -0.26
N ILE A 349 -4.35 5.26 -0.06
CA ILE A 349 -3.41 4.13 0.01
C ILE A 349 -2.73 4.02 1.37
N ARG A 350 -2.29 2.81 1.72
CA ARG A 350 -1.40 2.54 2.84
C ARG A 350 -0.19 1.77 2.36
N ILE A 351 0.99 2.36 2.50
CA ILE A 351 2.24 1.71 2.14
C ILE A 351 2.73 0.86 3.32
N ARG A 352 3.19 -0.34 3.03
CA ARG A 352 3.67 -1.32 4.01
C ARG A 352 4.95 -1.95 3.49
N GLY A 353 5.91 -2.16 4.39
CA GLY A 353 7.09 -2.96 4.07
C GLY A 353 6.78 -4.46 4.03
N TYR A 354 6.52 -5.07 5.19
CA TYR A 354 6.19 -6.50 5.33
C TYR A 354 4.93 -6.72 6.20
N ASP A 355 4.38 -7.95 6.21
CA ASP A 355 3.10 -8.36 6.85
C ASP A 355 2.94 -8.08 8.36
N ASN A 356 3.99 -7.59 9.02
CA ASN A 356 4.08 -7.51 10.49
C ASN A 356 3.23 -6.41 11.11
N ALA A 357 2.60 -5.57 10.28
CA ALA A 357 1.63 -4.62 10.78
C ALA A 357 0.46 -5.31 11.51
N ARG A 358 0.27 -6.62 11.34
CA ARG A 358 -0.71 -7.41 12.12
C ARG A 358 -0.37 -7.42 13.61
N LEU A 359 0.87 -7.72 14.00
CA LEU A 359 1.23 -7.84 15.41
C LEU A 359 1.04 -6.55 16.21
N TYR A 360 1.10 -5.39 15.53
CA TYR A 360 1.16 -4.08 16.18
C TYR A 360 -0.02 -3.14 15.88
N PHE A 361 -0.73 -3.29 14.75
CA PHE A 361 -1.71 -2.28 14.27
C PHE A 361 -3.19 -2.73 14.23
N ARG A 362 -3.58 -3.85 14.86
CA ARG A 362 -4.97 -4.37 15.00
C ARG A 362 -5.73 -4.71 13.69
N ASN A 363 -5.57 -3.96 12.60
CA ASN A 363 -6.12 -4.25 11.28
C ASN A 363 -5.16 -3.75 10.17
N PRO A 364 -4.34 -4.63 9.57
CA PRO A 364 -3.34 -4.23 8.58
C PRO A 364 -3.96 -3.74 7.26
N ASN A 365 -5.16 -4.25 6.91
CA ASN A 365 -5.82 -4.07 5.62
C ASN A 365 -7.27 -3.60 5.88
N SER A 366 -7.43 -2.33 6.28
CA SER A 366 -8.76 -1.73 6.37
C SER A 366 -9.44 -1.80 5.00
N SER A 367 -10.75 -2.06 4.99
CA SER A 367 -11.59 -2.03 3.79
C SER A 367 -11.65 -0.64 3.13
N GLU A 368 -11.21 0.40 3.84
CA GLU A 368 -11.22 1.81 3.42
C GLU A 368 -9.97 2.23 2.64
N TYR A 369 -8.89 1.44 2.67
CA TYR A 369 -7.62 1.81 2.04
C TYR A 369 -7.08 0.68 1.18
N THR A 370 -6.49 1.04 0.04
CA THR A 370 -5.71 0.08 -0.74
C THR A 370 -4.31 -0.05 -0.12
N THR A 371 -3.88 -1.27 0.17
CA THR A 371 -2.58 -1.54 0.78
C THR A 371 -1.54 -1.84 -0.29
N ILE A 372 -0.44 -1.10 -0.33
CA ILE A 372 0.71 -1.36 -1.20
C ILE A 372 1.82 -1.96 -0.34
N SER A 373 2.15 -3.22 -0.60
CA SER A 373 3.10 -4.00 0.20
C SER A 373 4.39 -4.24 -0.56
N LEU A 374 5.49 -3.70 -0.07
CA LEU A 374 6.82 -3.82 -0.66
C LEU A 374 7.48 -5.18 -0.39
N LYS A 375 6.78 -6.12 0.25
CA LYS A 375 7.25 -7.48 0.56
C LYS A 375 7.93 -8.21 -0.61
N LYS A 376 7.45 -7.99 -1.83
CA LYS A 376 7.99 -8.61 -3.04
C LYS A 376 9.04 -7.74 -3.76
N PHE A 377 9.23 -6.50 -3.33
CA PHE A 377 10.29 -5.60 -3.76
C PHE A 377 11.47 -5.71 -2.78
N ASN A 378 12.10 -6.88 -2.77
CA ASN A 378 12.98 -7.33 -1.70
C ASN A 378 14.33 -7.89 -2.19
N LYS A 379 14.77 -7.52 -3.40
CA LYS A 379 16.04 -7.98 -3.98
C LYS A 379 17.24 -7.44 -3.20
N ILE A 380 18.25 -8.29 -3.03
CA ILE A 380 19.60 -7.88 -2.65
C ILE A 380 20.33 -7.50 -3.94
N LEU A 381 20.77 -6.24 -4.05
CA LEU A 381 21.23 -5.67 -5.31
C LEU A 381 22.74 -5.86 -5.51
N SER A 382 23.55 -5.61 -4.47
CA SER A 382 25.00 -5.79 -4.52
C SER A 382 25.62 -5.85 -3.12
N VAL A 383 26.81 -6.46 -3.02
CA VAL A 383 27.69 -6.44 -1.85
C VAL A 383 29.06 -5.91 -2.29
N ASP A 384 29.60 -4.95 -1.55
CA ASP A 384 30.96 -4.46 -1.72
C ASP A 384 31.80 -4.89 -0.51
N THR A 385 32.61 -5.93 -0.68
CA THR A 385 33.47 -6.47 0.38
C THR A 385 34.67 -5.59 0.70
N LYS A 386 35.02 -4.62 -0.17
CA LYS A 386 36.10 -3.66 0.09
C LYS A 386 35.59 -2.51 0.94
N LYS A 387 34.42 -1.98 0.61
CA LYS A 387 33.75 -0.92 1.38
C LYS A 387 32.99 -1.44 2.59
N MET A 388 32.80 -2.75 2.67
CA MET A 388 31.98 -3.40 3.69
C MET A 388 30.56 -2.82 3.69
N THR A 389 29.92 -2.80 2.52
CA THR A 389 28.52 -2.36 2.37
C THR A 389 27.68 -3.36 1.59
N ILE A 390 26.36 -3.31 1.82
CA ILE A 390 25.35 -4.06 1.07
C ILE A 390 24.23 -3.13 0.63
N ARG A 391 23.83 -3.21 -0.65
CA ARG A 391 22.71 -2.47 -1.21
C ARG A 391 21.52 -3.39 -1.42
N VAL A 392 20.36 -3.01 -0.89
CA VAL A 392 19.12 -3.81 -0.90
C VAL A 392 17.91 -2.96 -1.25
N GLN A 393 16.87 -3.62 -1.76
CA GLN A 393 15.55 -3.01 -1.88
C GLN A 393 14.86 -2.92 -0.52
N SER A 394 13.98 -1.94 -0.35
CA SER A 394 13.37 -1.60 0.94
C SER A 394 12.49 -2.70 1.53
N GLY A 395 11.93 -3.59 0.70
CA GLY A 395 11.14 -4.75 1.14
C GLY A 395 11.96 -5.90 1.72
N THR A 396 13.29 -5.88 1.57
CA THR A 396 14.19 -6.89 2.12
C THR A 396 14.03 -6.99 3.64
N HIS A 397 14.01 -8.20 4.21
CA HIS A 397 13.92 -8.42 5.66
C HIS A 397 15.11 -9.25 6.20
N PHE A 398 15.33 -9.23 7.51
CA PHE A 398 16.50 -9.89 8.11
C PHE A 398 16.54 -11.42 7.92
N ALA A 399 15.38 -12.09 7.87
CA ALA A 399 15.34 -13.54 7.68
C ALA A 399 15.83 -14.00 6.29
N GLN A 400 15.95 -13.08 5.31
CA GLN A 400 16.62 -13.34 4.03
C GLN A 400 18.01 -12.69 3.96
N LEU A 401 18.22 -11.55 4.62
CA LEU A 401 19.47 -10.80 4.57
C LEU A 401 20.60 -11.47 5.35
N LEU A 402 20.33 -11.95 6.58
CA LEU A 402 21.35 -12.54 7.44
C LEU A 402 21.95 -13.82 6.83
N PRO A 403 21.17 -14.79 6.32
CA PRO A 403 21.74 -15.96 5.65
C PRO A 403 22.57 -15.61 4.41
N TYR A 404 22.16 -14.58 3.65
CA TYR A 404 22.92 -14.11 2.49
C TYR A 404 24.28 -13.53 2.90
N LEU A 405 24.31 -12.68 3.93
CA LEU A 405 25.56 -12.11 4.45
C LEU A 405 26.49 -13.19 5.00
N GLU A 406 25.95 -14.17 5.73
CA GLU A 406 26.74 -15.28 6.27
C GLU A 406 27.46 -16.07 5.16
N GLN A 407 26.81 -16.32 4.03
CA GLN A 407 27.43 -16.98 2.87
C GLN A 407 28.62 -16.19 2.29
N GLN A 408 28.65 -14.87 2.51
CA GLN A 408 29.74 -13.98 2.09
C GLN A 408 30.79 -13.77 3.19
N GLY A 409 30.66 -14.42 4.35
CA GLY A 409 31.51 -14.17 5.52
C GLY A 409 31.29 -12.79 6.15
N LEU A 410 30.12 -12.20 5.93
CA LEU A 410 29.73 -10.87 6.39
C LEU A 410 28.58 -10.95 7.40
N TRP A 411 28.32 -9.84 8.09
CA TRP A 411 27.26 -9.71 9.10
C TRP A 411 26.79 -8.27 9.28
N LEU A 412 25.89 -8.03 10.24
CA LEU A 412 25.45 -6.70 10.66
C LEU A 412 25.81 -6.48 12.13
N ASP A 413 26.34 -5.30 12.45
CA ASP A 413 26.63 -4.91 13.84
C ASP A 413 25.37 -4.85 14.72
N ASN A 414 24.19 -4.73 14.10
CA ASN A 414 22.93 -4.80 14.84
C ASN A 414 21.74 -5.19 13.97
N TYR A 415 20.78 -5.85 14.60
CA TYR A 415 19.48 -6.21 14.02
C TYR A 415 18.45 -6.50 15.11
N PRO A 416 17.14 -6.34 14.85
CA PRO A 416 16.10 -6.63 15.82
C PRO A 416 15.95 -8.15 16.04
N ASN A 417 15.49 -8.55 17.23
CA ASN A 417 15.20 -9.96 17.57
C ASN A 417 14.15 -10.62 16.65
N TYR A 418 13.33 -9.80 15.96
CA TYR A 418 12.30 -10.26 15.04
C TYR A 418 12.72 -10.03 13.58
N HIS A 419 12.85 -11.11 12.80
CA HIS A 419 13.57 -11.03 11.53
C HIS A 419 12.71 -10.83 10.28
N PHE A 420 11.39 -10.84 10.41
CA PHE A 420 10.48 -10.65 9.27
C PHE A 420 10.14 -9.18 9.01
N ILE A 421 10.81 -8.22 9.66
CA ILE A 421 10.64 -6.79 9.41
C ILE A 421 11.50 -6.30 8.24
N SER A 422 10.89 -5.51 7.35
CA SER A 422 11.55 -4.96 6.17
C SER A 422 12.51 -3.82 6.52
N ILE A 423 13.62 -3.69 5.81
CA ILE A 423 14.61 -2.62 5.98
C ILE A 423 13.96 -1.24 5.86
N GLY A 424 13.11 -1.00 4.85
CA GLY A 424 12.44 0.30 4.68
C GLY A 424 11.60 0.71 5.88
N ALA A 425 10.93 -0.23 6.54
CA ALA A 425 10.20 0.05 7.79
C ALA A 425 11.15 0.37 8.95
N CYS A 426 12.34 -0.24 8.97
CA CYS A 426 13.37 0.05 9.98
C CYS A 426 14.04 1.41 9.78
N ILE A 427 13.94 1.99 8.58
CA ILE A 427 14.41 3.35 8.29
C ILE A 427 13.35 4.37 8.71
N LEU A 428 12.10 4.15 8.32
CA LEU A 428 10.99 5.07 8.61
C LEU A 428 10.54 5.07 10.08
N THR A 429 10.85 4.02 10.84
CA THR A 429 10.48 3.91 12.26
C THR A 429 11.70 3.50 13.09
N ALA A 430 11.70 3.86 14.38
CA ALA A 430 12.82 3.66 15.31
C ALA A 430 13.06 2.19 15.72
N VAL A 431 13.11 1.29 14.73
CA VAL A 431 13.43 -0.12 14.92
C VAL A 431 14.89 -0.25 15.31
N HIS A 432 15.12 -0.94 16.41
CA HIS A 432 16.43 -1.09 17.01
C HIS A 432 16.65 -2.52 17.51
N GLY A 433 17.93 -2.83 17.71
CA GLY A 433 18.38 -4.01 18.44
C GLY A 433 18.91 -3.63 19.82
N SER A 434 19.84 -4.41 20.34
CA SER A 434 20.47 -4.17 21.65
C SER A 434 21.93 -3.70 21.55
N SER A 435 22.40 -3.31 20.37
CA SER A 435 23.76 -2.74 20.23
C SER A 435 23.87 -1.41 20.93
N LEU A 436 24.93 -1.26 21.73
CA LEU A 436 25.27 0.01 22.37
C LEU A 436 25.98 0.96 21.39
N SER A 437 26.64 0.45 20.34
CA SER A 437 27.34 1.28 19.35
C SER A 437 26.44 1.74 18.20
N TYR A 438 25.58 0.84 17.72
CA TYR A 438 24.69 1.07 16.57
C TYR A 438 23.27 0.61 16.91
N SER A 439 22.59 1.37 17.76
CA SER A 439 21.33 0.95 18.38
C SER A 439 20.22 0.75 17.35
N PHE A 440 20.10 1.63 16.36
CA PHE A 440 19.08 1.55 15.33
C PHE A 440 19.63 0.93 14.04
N ILE A 441 18.74 0.34 13.24
CA ILE A 441 19.11 -0.10 11.88
C ILE A 441 19.53 1.10 11.02
N ALA A 442 18.89 2.25 11.22
CA ALA A 442 19.24 3.50 10.55
C ALA A 442 20.69 3.95 10.84
N ASP A 443 21.33 3.45 11.90
CA ASP A 443 22.73 3.79 12.20
C ASP A 443 23.72 3.10 11.27
N LEU A 444 23.31 1.98 10.68
CA LEU A 444 24.11 1.25 9.70
C LEU A 444 23.96 1.83 8.29
N VAL A 445 22.98 2.72 8.06
CA VAL A 445 22.71 3.26 6.72
C VAL A 445 23.77 4.25 6.30
N THR A 446 24.30 4.08 5.08
CA THR A 446 25.22 5.00 4.41
C THR A 446 24.55 5.82 3.31
N TRP A 447 23.51 5.27 2.68
CA TRP A 447 22.78 5.91 1.58
C TRP A 447 21.34 5.38 1.48
N ILE A 448 20.42 6.26 1.10
CA ILE A 448 19.00 5.96 0.87
C ILE A 448 18.59 6.52 -0.49
N ARG A 449 17.82 5.74 -1.24
CA ARG A 449 17.02 6.22 -2.38
C ARG A 449 15.55 6.05 -2.08
N TYR A 450 14.81 7.14 -2.17
CA TYR A 450 13.39 7.17 -1.86
C TYR A 450 12.60 8.00 -2.88
N TYR A 451 11.32 7.71 -2.98
CA TYR A 451 10.37 8.51 -3.74
C TYR A 451 9.61 9.42 -2.78
N ASP A 452 9.66 10.73 -3.06
CA ASP A 452 8.90 11.76 -2.38
C ASP A 452 7.60 12.00 -3.15
N ARG A 453 6.48 11.59 -2.56
CA ARG A 453 5.16 11.72 -3.17
C ARG A 453 4.69 13.16 -3.28
N GLN A 454 5.12 14.07 -2.40
CA GLN A 454 4.66 15.46 -2.47
C GLN A 454 5.31 16.19 -3.65
N THR A 455 6.60 15.92 -3.86
CA THR A 455 7.36 16.57 -4.94
C THR A 455 7.38 15.78 -6.24
N ASP A 456 6.88 14.55 -6.24
CA ASP A 456 6.89 13.60 -7.36
C ASP A 456 8.31 13.37 -7.89
N LYS A 457 9.26 13.16 -6.97
CA LYS A 457 10.69 12.99 -7.30
C LYS A 457 11.31 11.82 -6.59
N ILE A 458 12.25 11.18 -7.28
CA ILE A 458 13.18 10.23 -6.67
C ILE A 458 14.38 11.02 -6.15
N ILE A 459 14.68 10.85 -4.87
CA ILE A 459 15.75 11.55 -4.17
C ILE A 459 16.73 10.49 -3.66
N GLU A 460 18.01 10.79 -3.80
CA GLU A 460 19.10 10.04 -3.19
C GLU A 460 19.73 10.91 -2.11
N ILE A 461 20.03 10.31 -0.96
CA ILE A 461 20.61 11.01 0.17
C ILE A 461 21.63 10.12 0.88
N LYS A 462 22.81 10.68 1.13
CA LYS A 462 23.86 10.05 1.93
C LYS A 462 23.73 10.42 3.41
N ARG A 463 24.34 9.59 4.26
CA ARG A 463 24.29 9.77 5.72
C ARG A 463 24.84 11.12 6.19
N ASP A 464 25.89 11.64 5.55
CA ASP A 464 26.57 12.88 5.92
C ASP A 464 25.84 14.15 5.46
N GLU A 465 24.74 14.00 4.72
CA GLU A 465 23.91 15.11 4.29
C GLU A 465 22.97 15.57 5.42
N LYS A 466 22.77 16.89 5.53
CA LYS A 466 22.00 17.52 6.62
C LYS A 466 20.54 17.04 6.69
N ASP A 467 19.95 16.68 5.54
CA ASP A 467 18.56 16.29 5.45
C ASP A 467 18.33 14.79 5.75
N PHE A 468 19.39 14.01 6.01
CA PHE A 468 19.28 12.57 6.25
C PHE A 468 18.40 12.24 7.46
N SER A 469 18.51 13.02 8.54
CA SER A 469 17.69 12.88 9.74
C SER A 469 16.20 13.18 9.50
N GLN A 470 15.87 13.92 8.43
CA GLN A 470 14.49 14.19 8.03
C GLN A 470 13.87 13.01 7.27
N VAL A 471 14.66 12.05 6.81
CA VAL A 471 14.14 10.86 6.10
C VAL A 471 13.93 9.70 7.08
N ILE A 472 14.85 9.52 8.03
CA ILE A 472 14.76 8.44 9.01
C ILE A 472 13.83 8.82 10.17
N PHE A 473 13.14 7.83 10.73
CA PHE A 473 12.20 8.01 11.85
C PHE A 473 11.15 9.10 11.63
N ASN A 474 10.87 9.46 10.37
CA ASN A 474 10.01 10.58 10.07
C ASN A 474 8.55 10.19 10.29
N THR A 475 7.99 10.70 11.38
CA THR A 475 6.63 10.40 11.84
C THR A 475 5.56 11.26 11.14
N GLU A 476 5.96 12.44 10.66
CA GLU A 476 5.09 13.44 10.02
C GLU A 476 4.83 13.08 8.55
N LYS A 477 5.83 12.56 7.85
CA LYS A 477 5.78 12.18 6.43
C LYS A 477 5.48 10.69 6.20
N LEU A 478 4.91 10.00 7.21
CA LEU A 478 4.52 8.60 7.09
C LEU A 478 3.46 8.43 5.99
N GLY A 479 3.85 7.80 4.88
CA GLY A 479 3.00 7.62 3.70
C GLY A 479 3.24 8.63 2.59
N GLU A 480 4.11 9.62 2.79
CA GLU A 480 4.60 10.55 1.77
C GLU A 480 5.96 10.13 1.21
N ILE A 481 6.81 9.55 2.05
CA ILE A 481 8.10 8.99 1.65
C ILE A 481 7.97 7.48 1.43
N VAL A 482 8.44 7.01 0.27
CA VAL A 482 8.55 5.59 -0.06
C VAL A 482 10.01 5.23 -0.26
N ILE A 483 10.61 4.55 0.72
CA ILE A 483 11.97 4.03 0.58
C ILE A 483 11.98 3.00 -0.54
N LEU A 484 12.88 3.17 -1.52
CA LEU A 484 13.07 2.23 -2.62
C LEU A 484 14.29 1.35 -2.33
N GLU A 485 15.42 1.96 -2.01
CA GLU A 485 16.68 1.25 -1.81
C GLU A 485 17.47 1.84 -0.65
N VAL A 486 18.28 0.98 -0.04
CA VAL A 486 19.11 1.34 1.11
C VAL A 486 20.48 0.66 0.96
N GLU A 487 21.53 1.41 1.26
CA GLU A 487 22.88 0.87 1.49
C GLU A 487 23.15 0.81 3.00
N LEU A 488 23.59 -0.35 3.48
CA LEU A 488 23.93 -0.60 4.88
C LEU A 488 25.41 -0.97 4.99
N LYS A 489 26.06 -0.50 6.07
CA LYS A 489 27.34 -1.05 6.53
C LYS A 489 27.15 -2.48 7.01
N VAL A 490 28.15 -3.30 6.70
CA VAL A 490 28.28 -4.67 7.18
C VAL A 490 29.61 -4.83 7.89
N CYS A 491 29.70 -5.85 8.74
CA CYS A 491 30.94 -6.24 9.40
C CYS A 491 31.36 -7.65 8.95
N LYS A 492 32.53 -8.12 9.40
CA LYS A 492 32.89 -9.53 9.23
C LYS A 492 31.92 -10.41 10.01
N ARG A 493 31.78 -11.67 9.62
CA ARG A 493 30.95 -12.62 10.38
C ARG A 493 31.33 -12.64 11.86
N THR A 494 30.40 -12.29 12.74
CA THR A 494 30.57 -12.33 14.20
C THR A 494 29.59 -13.29 14.84
N TYR A 495 30.05 -14.06 15.83
CA TYR A 495 29.25 -14.94 16.68
C TYR A 495 29.07 -14.28 18.06
N TYR A 496 28.09 -14.73 18.84
CA TYR A 496 27.81 -14.09 20.13
C TYR A 496 27.95 -15.04 21.31
N ARG A 497 28.68 -14.63 22.34
CA ARG A 497 28.65 -15.28 23.64
C ARG A 497 27.65 -14.56 24.54
N LEU A 498 26.58 -15.26 24.94
CA LEU A 498 25.58 -14.72 25.87
C LEU A 498 26.03 -14.94 27.31
N THR A 499 26.17 -13.85 28.06
CA THR A 499 26.27 -13.85 29.52
C THR A 499 24.97 -13.33 30.10
N SER A 500 24.40 -14.03 31.09
CA SER A 500 23.18 -13.63 31.77
C SER A 500 23.41 -13.57 33.27
N GLU A 501 23.18 -12.41 33.88
CA GLU A 501 23.21 -12.20 35.32
C GLU A 501 21.78 -12.02 35.84
N GLU A 502 21.46 -12.63 36.99
CA GLU A 502 20.21 -12.39 37.69
C GLU A 502 20.39 -11.29 38.73
N LYS A 503 19.51 -10.30 38.74
CA LYS A 503 19.50 -9.23 39.74
C LYS A 503 18.12 -9.11 40.39
N GLU A 504 18.09 -8.90 41.69
CA GLU A 504 16.84 -8.59 42.39
C GLU A 504 16.28 -7.28 41.84
N LEU A 505 15.01 -7.33 41.46
CA LEU A 505 14.34 -6.24 40.76
C LEU A 505 14.23 -4.99 41.64
N ASP A 506 14.10 -5.19 42.96
CA ASP A 506 14.05 -4.12 43.96
C ASP A 506 15.39 -3.38 44.08
N GLU A 507 16.49 -3.97 43.63
CA GLU A 507 17.84 -3.41 43.62
C GLU A 507 18.22 -2.82 42.25
N LEU A 508 17.38 -3.01 41.23
CA LEU A 508 17.64 -2.47 39.89
C LEU A 508 17.45 -0.95 39.89
N ARG A 509 18.53 -0.23 39.58
CA ARG A 509 18.59 1.24 39.47
C ARG A 509 19.13 1.61 38.10
N PHE A 510 18.76 2.79 37.61
CA PHE A 510 19.20 3.33 36.31
C PHE A 510 19.89 4.70 36.48
N ASP A 511 20.25 5.01 37.72
CA ASP A 511 20.70 6.33 38.15
C ASP A 511 22.15 6.62 37.70
N ASP A 512 22.96 5.57 37.49
CA ASP A 512 24.31 5.65 36.93
C ASP A 512 24.44 4.68 35.74
N LEU A 513 24.00 5.17 34.59
CA LEU A 513 23.97 4.41 33.35
C LEU A 513 25.35 3.94 32.88
N GLN A 514 26.42 4.63 33.27
CA GLN A 514 27.78 4.24 32.87
C GLN A 514 28.17 2.89 33.47
N ASN A 515 27.64 2.53 34.64
CA ASN A 515 27.88 1.22 35.26
C ASN A 515 27.24 0.05 34.51
N PHE A 516 26.25 0.32 33.65
CA PHE A 516 25.58 -0.70 32.82
C PHE A 516 26.09 -0.74 31.38
N VAL A 517 26.99 0.18 30.99
CA VAL A 517 27.48 0.35 29.62
C VAL A 517 28.94 -0.08 29.55
N ARG A 518 29.20 -1.36 29.25
CA ARG A 518 30.49 -1.77 28.69
C ARG A 518 30.43 -1.50 27.18
N GLN A 519 31.25 -0.57 26.70
CA GLN A 519 31.12 0.06 25.38
C GLN A 519 31.26 -0.87 24.16
N GLU A 520 31.64 -2.15 24.34
CA GLU A 520 31.88 -3.10 23.24
C GLU A 520 30.85 -4.24 23.15
N GLN A 521 29.66 -4.07 23.73
CA GLN A 521 28.71 -5.18 23.86
C GLN A 521 27.29 -4.78 23.46
N HIS A 522 26.48 -5.78 23.10
CA HIS A 522 25.04 -5.59 23.14
C HIS A 522 24.52 -5.87 24.54
N TYR A 523 23.58 -5.05 25.00
CA TYR A 523 23.05 -5.17 26.36
C TYR A 523 21.54 -4.98 26.42
N GLU A 524 20.87 -5.82 27.20
CA GLU A 524 19.45 -5.68 27.48
C GLU A 524 19.05 -6.19 28.87
N VAL A 525 18.03 -5.56 29.46
CA VAL A 525 17.46 -5.98 30.74
C VAL A 525 16.07 -6.56 30.52
N ARG A 526 15.81 -7.75 31.06
CA ARG A 526 14.56 -8.48 30.87
C ARG A 526 13.81 -8.74 32.16
N VAL A 527 12.51 -8.45 32.14
CA VAL A 527 11.56 -8.82 33.18
C VAL A 527 10.38 -9.55 32.54
N ASN A 528 10.42 -10.88 32.54
CA ASN A 528 9.53 -11.70 31.71
C ASN A 528 8.09 -11.84 32.25
N LYS A 529 7.84 -11.50 33.52
CA LYS A 529 6.53 -11.64 34.17
C LYS A 529 6.21 -10.40 35.02
N PRO A 530 4.94 -10.00 35.17
CA PRO A 530 4.56 -8.82 35.97
C PRO A 530 5.07 -8.86 37.41
N TYR A 531 4.97 -10.03 38.03
CA TYR A 531 5.35 -10.27 39.43
C TYR A 531 6.72 -10.96 39.57
N ALA A 532 7.57 -10.87 38.54
CA ALA A 532 8.93 -11.38 38.66
C ALA A 532 9.67 -10.60 39.75
N LYS A 533 10.34 -11.31 40.67
CA LYS A 533 11.22 -10.71 41.69
C LYS A 533 12.60 -10.39 41.14
N LYS A 534 12.98 -11.03 40.03
CA LYS A 534 14.30 -10.91 39.41
C LYS A 534 14.21 -10.36 38.00
N ALA A 535 15.20 -9.57 37.63
CA ALA A 535 15.51 -9.18 36.26
C ALA A 535 16.71 -9.99 35.75
N TYR A 536 16.76 -10.20 34.44
CA TYR A 536 17.91 -10.81 33.76
C TYR A 536 18.66 -9.74 32.99
N LEU A 537 19.92 -9.54 33.31
CA LEU A 537 20.83 -8.62 32.64
C LEU A 537 21.62 -9.45 31.64
N GLN A 538 21.39 -9.21 30.35
CA GLN A 538 21.96 -10.00 29.27
C GLN A 538 22.98 -9.17 28.49
N SER A 539 24.20 -9.69 28.41
CA SER A 539 25.26 -9.14 27.57
C SER A 539 25.60 -10.13 26.46
N TYR A 540 25.76 -9.62 25.24
CA TYR A 540 26.24 -10.39 24.10
C TYR A 540 27.60 -9.83 23.68
N GLU A 541 28.63 -10.64 23.90
CA GLU A 541 29.99 -10.37 23.47
C GLU A 541 30.19 -10.89 22.04
N GLU A 542 30.72 -10.05 21.16
CA GLU A 542 31.01 -10.39 19.77
C GLU A 542 32.33 -11.15 19.61
N ILE A 543 32.30 -12.24 18.85
CA ILE A 543 33.45 -13.11 18.58
C ILE A 543 33.56 -13.30 17.06
N SER A 544 34.53 -12.61 16.43
CA SER A 544 34.76 -12.64 14.97
C SER A 544 35.58 -13.85 14.51
N ASP A 545 36.58 -14.28 15.30
CA ASP A 545 37.51 -15.36 14.95
C ASP A 545 37.30 -16.59 15.85
N ALA A 546 36.12 -17.20 15.77
CA ALA A 546 35.79 -18.39 16.55
C ALA A 546 36.45 -19.65 15.95
N THR A 547 37.49 -20.18 16.60
CA THR A 547 38.09 -21.49 16.28
C THR A 547 37.16 -22.67 16.62
N SER A 548 36.24 -22.48 17.57
CA SER A 548 35.15 -23.40 17.92
C SER A 548 33.84 -22.61 18.10
N LYS A 549 32.73 -23.19 17.64
CA LYS A 549 31.37 -22.63 17.81
C LYS A 549 30.67 -23.08 19.10
N GLU A 550 31.32 -23.89 19.91
CA GLU A 550 30.71 -24.42 21.13
C GLU A 550 30.36 -23.29 22.12
N GLY A 551 29.09 -23.22 22.54
CA GLY A 551 28.59 -22.19 23.45
C GLY A 551 28.37 -20.80 22.82
N LEU A 552 28.58 -20.65 21.51
CA LEU A 552 28.31 -19.41 20.78
C LEU A 552 26.95 -19.45 20.08
N LEU A 553 26.30 -18.30 20.00
CA LEU A 553 25.06 -18.09 19.28
C LEU A 553 25.39 -17.61 17.85
N ASP A 554 24.86 -18.33 16.85
CA ASP A 554 24.97 -17.91 15.45
C ASP A 554 24.17 -16.63 15.17
N ILE A 555 23.03 -16.47 15.85
CA ILE A 555 22.12 -15.33 15.71
C ILE A 555 21.64 -14.93 17.11
N LYS A 556 21.69 -13.63 17.42
CA LYS A 556 20.93 -13.01 18.51
C LYS A 556 19.42 -13.09 18.28
N ALA A 557 18.84 -14.24 18.55
CA ALA A 557 17.39 -14.38 18.70
C ALA A 557 17.12 -15.05 20.05
N ASP A 558 16.25 -14.44 20.84
CA ASP A 558 15.75 -15.09 22.04
C ASP A 558 14.80 -16.25 21.68
N ARG A 559 14.48 -17.09 22.66
CA ARG A 559 13.55 -18.21 22.47
C ARG A 559 12.19 -17.75 21.93
N ILE A 560 11.72 -16.58 22.37
CA ILE A 560 10.44 -16.00 21.94
C ILE A 560 10.49 -15.55 20.49
N GLY A 561 11.49 -14.75 20.10
CA GLY A 561 11.74 -14.31 18.72
C GLY A 561 11.95 -15.48 17.77
N SER A 562 12.64 -16.53 18.22
CA SER A 562 12.80 -17.79 17.47
C SER A 562 11.46 -18.47 17.20
N ILE A 563 10.59 -18.57 18.22
CA ILE A 563 9.23 -19.11 18.07
C ILE A 563 8.40 -18.23 17.13
N TRP A 564 8.46 -16.91 17.27
CA TRP A 564 7.77 -15.98 16.36
C TRP A 564 8.25 -16.14 14.92
N ASN A 565 9.56 -16.26 14.70
CA ASN A 565 10.12 -16.52 13.39
C ASN A 565 9.56 -17.82 12.79
N VAL A 566 9.40 -18.89 13.58
CA VAL A 566 8.76 -20.14 13.13
C VAL A 566 7.27 -19.94 12.82
N MET A 567 6.51 -19.25 13.69
CA MET A 567 5.09 -18.99 13.45
C MET A 567 4.86 -18.14 12.21
N GLN A 568 5.75 -17.20 11.91
CA GLN A 568 5.61 -16.25 10.81
C GLN A 568 6.06 -16.81 9.45
N LYS A 569 6.81 -17.92 9.42
CA LYS A 569 7.14 -18.63 8.17
C LYS A 569 5.89 -19.09 7.41
N ASN A 570 4.81 -19.43 8.12
CA ASN A 570 3.56 -19.91 7.52
C ASN A 570 2.45 -18.85 7.62
N LYS A 571 1.79 -18.54 6.50
CA LYS A 571 0.70 -17.54 6.43
C LYS A 571 -0.46 -17.83 7.39
N PHE A 572 -0.84 -19.09 7.56
CA PHE A 572 -1.92 -19.50 8.46
C PHE A 572 -1.51 -19.34 9.93
N ASN A 573 -0.33 -19.82 10.32
CA ASN A 573 0.18 -19.69 11.68
C ASN A 573 0.41 -18.22 12.04
N SER A 574 0.93 -17.43 11.11
CA SER A 574 1.05 -15.97 11.22
C SER A 574 -0.32 -15.32 11.47
N TRP A 575 -1.32 -15.66 10.67
CA TRP A 575 -2.69 -15.15 10.84
C TRP A 575 -3.29 -15.56 12.19
N LEU A 576 -3.18 -16.82 12.58
CA LEU A 576 -3.76 -17.34 13.82
C LEU A 576 -3.09 -16.73 15.06
N SER A 577 -1.76 -16.79 15.12
CA SER A 577 -1.00 -16.23 16.24
C SER A 577 -1.23 -14.73 16.38
N SER A 578 -1.20 -13.98 15.27
CA SER A 578 -1.45 -12.54 15.32
C SER A 578 -2.86 -12.22 15.80
N ASN A 579 -3.91 -12.93 15.35
CA ASN A 579 -5.28 -12.67 15.80
C ASN A 579 -5.50 -12.97 17.28
N ILE A 580 -4.93 -14.07 17.78
CA ILE A 580 -5.04 -14.45 19.19
C ILE A 580 -4.31 -13.42 20.07
N THR A 581 -3.05 -13.12 19.73
CA THR A 581 -2.23 -12.20 20.53
C THR A 581 -2.80 -10.78 20.53
N GLN A 582 -3.28 -10.26 19.39
CA GLN A 582 -3.86 -8.91 19.31
C GLN A 582 -5.15 -8.74 20.15
N GLN A 583 -5.90 -9.81 20.37
CA GLN A 583 -7.11 -9.76 21.22
C GLN A 583 -6.77 -9.86 22.70
N ALA A 584 -5.65 -10.50 23.05
CA ALA A 584 -5.25 -10.75 24.43
C ALA A 584 -4.33 -9.66 25.00
N SER A 585 -3.38 -9.14 24.22
CA SER A 585 -2.38 -8.17 24.67
C SER A 585 -2.13 -7.03 23.68
N ILE A 586 -1.60 -5.92 24.22
CA ILE A 586 -1.10 -4.77 23.49
C ILE A 586 0.40 -4.69 23.75
N ASN A 587 1.18 -4.49 22.68
CA ASN A 587 2.60 -4.19 22.77
C ASN A 587 2.86 -2.76 22.29
N TYR A 588 3.50 -1.96 23.14
CA TYR A 588 3.96 -0.61 22.83
C TYR A 588 5.39 -0.44 23.35
N GLU A 589 6.11 0.54 22.82
CA GLU A 589 7.48 0.81 23.25
C GLU A 589 7.70 2.31 23.33
N TRP A 590 8.33 2.71 24.42
CA TRP A 590 8.57 4.09 24.80
C TRP A 590 10.05 4.36 24.91
N PHE A 591 10.45 5.57 24.52
CA PHE A 591 11.81 6.07 24.65
C PHE A 591 11.82 7.25 25.61
N PHE A 592 12.69 7.18 26.60
CA PHE A 592 12.83 8.17 27.66
C PHE A 592 14.23 8.78 27.64
N GLN A 593 14.35 10.04 28.02
CA GLN A 593 15.63 10.55 28.48
C GLN A 593 16.05 9.79 29.76
N PRO A 594 17.35 9.55 30.00
CA PRO A 594 17.87 8.85 31.18
C PRO A 594 17.24 9.24 32.51
N GLU A 595 17.08 10.54 32.75
CA GLU A 595 16.56 11.08 34.00
C GLU A 595 15.06 10.79 34.15
N ASP A 596 14.31 10.90 33.06
CA ASP A 596 12.88 10.59 33.03
C ASP A 596 12.63 9.10 33.21
N PHE A 597 13.45 8.26 32.59
CA PHE A 597 13.38 6.82 32.76
C PHE A 597 13.63 6.40 34.20
N THR A 598 14.60 7.04 34.86
CA THR A 598 14.91 6.77 36.27
C THR A 598 13.72 7.06 37.17
N ARG A 599 13.05 8.21 36.96
CA ARG A 599 11.83 8.58 37.70
C ARG A 599 10.66 7.65 37.40
N PHE A 600 10.49 7.29 36.13
CA PHE A 600 9.46 6.34 35.67
C PHE A 600 9.67 4.95 36.28
N TRP A 601 10.90 4.44 36.25
CA TRP A 601 11.24 3.14 36.80
C TRP A 601 11.04 3.08 38.32
N ALA A 602 11.43 4.14 39.04
CA ALA A 602 11.22 4.24 40.48
C ALA A 602 9.74 4.14 40.87
N GLU A 603 8.85 4.79 40.12
CA GLU A 603 7.41 4.71 40.32
C GLU A 603 6.85 3.31 40.06
N ILE A 604 7.19 2.70 38.93
CA ILE A 604 6.69 1.37 38.57
C ILE A 604 7.17 0.31 39.53
N ARG A 605 8.44 0.38 39.94
CA ARG A 605 9.02 -0.51 40.94
C ARG A 605 8.33 -0.33 42.29
N GLY A 606 7.98 0.89 42.66
CA GLY A 606 7.30 1.22 43.91
C GLY A 606 5.89 0.62 44.04
N ASP A 607 5.16 0.44 42.93
CA ASP A 607 3.82 -0.15 42.94
C ASP A 607 3.55 -1.08 41.74
N ARG A 608 4.25 -2.22 41.71
CA ARG A 608 4.05 -3.22 40.65
C ARG A 608 2.65 -3.84 40.63
N GLN A 609 1.91 -3.78 41.74
CA GLN A 609 0.56 -4.34 41.82
C GLN A 609 -0.45 -3.52 41.02
N THR A 610 -0.28 -2.21 41.00
CA THR A 610 -1.09 -1.28 40.20
C THR A 610 -0.69 -1.32 38.74
N TYR A 611 0.61 -1.18 38.43
CA TYR A 611 1.05 -1.01 37.04
C TYR A 611 1.05 -2.29 36.20
N ARG A 612 1.13 -3.49 36.80
CA ARG A 612 1.01 -4.82 36.15
C ARG A 612 1.56 -4.93 34.72
N MET A 613 2.72 -4.35 34.43
CA MET A 613 3.31 -4.42 33.09
C MET A 613 3.95 -5.79 32.87
N TYR A 614 3.63 -6.42 31.74
CA TYR A 614 4.15 -7.73 31.35
C TYR A 614 5.35 -7.51 30.43
N LYS A 615 6.31 -8.45 30.49
CA LYS A 615 7.45 -8.54 29.57
C LYS A 615 8.10 -7.18 29.29
N LEU A 616 8.90 -6.73 30.24
CA LEU A 616 9.70 -5.51 30.08
C LEU A 616 11.03 -5.89 29.43
N LEU A 617 11.37 -5.22 28.34
CA LEU A 617 12.68 -5.31 27.71
C LEU A 617 13.26 -3.90 27.57
N ILE A 618 14.31 -3.63 28.33
CA ILE A 618 14.93 -2.31 28.43
C ILE A 618 16.25 -2.32 27.66
N ARG A 619 16.46 -1.31 26.81
CA ARG A 619 17.67 -1.16 26.00
C ARG A 619 18.17 0.28 26.02
N TYR A 620 19.48 0.44 25.87
CA TYR A 620 20.12 1.75 25.78
C TYR A 620 20.39 2.11 24.34
N ASN A 621 20.03 3.33 23.96
CA ASN A 621 20.27 3.87 22.64
C ASN A 621 21.34 4.95 22.75
N ALA A 622 22.55 4.69 22.26
CA ALA A 622 23.67 5.61 22.46
C ALA A 622 23.43 6.98 21.82
N LYS A 623 24.11 8.01 22.34
CA LYS A 623 24.16 9.32 21.70
C LYS A 623 25.00 9.23 20.43
N ARG A 624 24.59 9.94 19.39
CA ARG A 624 25.25 9.99 18.08
C ARG A 624 25.34 11.46 17.65
N GLU A 625 26.54 11.92 17.34
CA GLU A 625 26.77 13.30 16.89
C GLU A 625 26.56 13.46 15.38
N ASP A 626 26.69 12.37 14.62
CA ASP A 626 26.59 12.37 13.16
C ASP A 626 25.14 12.40 12.66
N VAL A 627 24.16 12.02 13.48
CA VAL A 627 22.74 12.03 13.12
C VAL A 627 21.90 12.56 14.29
N ASN A 628 21.33 13.74 14.09
CA ASN A 628 20.47 14.39 15.09
C ASN A 628 19.04 13.83 15.04
N THR A 629 18.69 12.92 15.95
CA THR A 629 17.32 12.45 16.16
C THR A 629 16.97 12.47 17.65
N PRO A 630 15.68 12.61 18.01
CA PRO A 630 15.26 12.59 19.42
C PRO A 630 15.32 11.19 20.05
N TYR A 631 15.57 10.14 19.26
CA TYR A 631 15.64 8.76 19.72
C TYR A 631 17.05 8.35 20.21
N HIS A 632 18.10 9.03 19.78
CA HIS A 632 19.45 8.81 20.30
C HIS A 632 19.62 9.37 21.71
N GLY A 633 20.48 8.73 22.51
CA GLY A 633 20.68 9.09 23.91
C GLY A 633 19.52 8.75 24.83
N THR A 634 18.61 7.87 24.40
CA THR A 634 17.42 7.47 25.15
C THR A 634 17.54 6.06 25.73
N ILE A 635 16.65 5.75 26.66
CA ILE A 635 16.37 4.38 27.11
C ILE A 635 15.04 3.95 26.52
N SER A 636 15.04 2.86 25.76
CA SER A 636 13.80 2.26 25.28
C SER A 636 13.30 1.19 26.24
N ILE A 637 11.98 1.13 26.43
CA ILE A 637 11.30 0.08 27.16
C ILE A 637 10.16 -0.49 26.33
N ASP A 638 10.29 -1.75 25.96
CA ASP A 638 9.27 -2.55 25.31
C ASP A 638 8.33 -3.11 26.38
N ILE A 639 7.03 -2.82 26.27
CA ILE A 639 6.02 -3.13 27.28
C ILE A 639 4.89 -3.94 26.65
N GLU A 640 4.50 -5.03 27.30
CA GLU A 640 3.30 -5.78 26.97
C GLU A 640 2.25 -5.64 28.09
N ILE A 641 0.99 -5.40 27.75
CA ILE A 641 -0.12 -5.33 28.71
C ILE A 641 -1.33 -6.13 28.21
N PRO A 642 -2.18 -6.67 29.08
CA PRO A 642 -3.44 -7.26 28.67
C PRO A 642 -4.40 -6.19 28.16
N VAL A 643 -5.25 -6.55 27.18
CA VAL A 643 -6.29 -5.65 26.66
C VAL A 643 -7.40 -5.51 27.72
N SER A 644 -7.24 -4.58 28.67
CA SER A 644 -8.27 -4.23 29.65
C SER A 644 -8.39 -2.72 29.81
N ARG A 645 -9.59 -2.24 30.16
CA ARG A 645 -9.85 -0.80 30.36
C ARG A 645 -8.92 -0.20 31.42
N ALA A 646 -8.69 -0.94 32.51
CA ALA A 646 -7.82 -0.52 33.60
C ALA A 646 -6.35 -0.40 33.16
N MET A 647 -5.83 -1.38 32.42
CA MET A 647 -4.44 -1.36 31.96
C MET A 647 -4.19 -0.31 30.88
N ILE A 648 -5.16 -0.12 29.98
CA ILE A 648 -5.11 0.96 29.02
C ILE A 648 -5.07 2.28 29.81
N GLU A 649 -6.04 2.57 30.67
CA GLU A 649 -6.07 3.82 31.45
C GLU A 649 -4.81 4.04 32.31
N CYS A 650 -4.25 3.00 32.90
CA CYS A 650 -2.98 3.10 33.62
C CYS A 650 -1.84 3.56 32.70
N SER A 651 -1.70 2.95 31.52
CA SER A 651 -0.69 3.32 30.52
C SER A 651 -0.91 4.73 29.99
N LYS A 652 -2.17 5.14 29.86
CA LYS A 652 -2.59 6.49 29.49
C LYS A 652 -2.10 7.54 30.49
N GLN A 653 -2.34 7.32 31.78
CA GLN A 653 -1.91 8.24 32.84
C GLN A 653 -0.38 8.36 32.90
N LEU A 654 0.32 7.23 32.76
CA LEU A 654 1.79 7.23 32.67
C LEU A 654 2.29 8.01 31.45
N PHE A 655 1.68 7.82 30.28
CA PHE A 655 2.03 8.58 29.08
C PHE A 655 1.84 10.08 29.28
N LEU A 656 0.71 10.51 29.83
CA LEU A 656 0.42 11.93 30.08
C LEU A 656 1.41 12.56 31.05
N LYS A 657 1.85 11.79 32.06
CA LYS A 657 2.79 12.23 33.10
C LYS A 657 4.22 12.38 32.60
N TYR A 658 4.72 11.41 31.83
CA TYR A 658 6.13 11.36 31.43
C TYR A 658 6.40 11.79 29.99
N ARG A 659 5.38 11.80 29.13
CA ARG A 659 5.47 12.16 27.70
C ARG A 659 6.66 11.52 26.96
N PRO A 660 6.86 10.19 27.07
CA PRO A 660 7.93 9.53 26.34
C PRO A 660 7.67 9.59 24.83
N LEU A 661 8.73 9.45 24.03
CA LEU A 661 8.57 9.24 22.60
C LEU A 661 8.04 7.83 22.35
N GLU A 662 7.18 7.66 21.35
CA GLU A 662 6.64 6.34 21.01
C GLU A 662 7.36 5.71 19.81
N HIS A 663 7.49 4.37 19.85
CA HIS A 663 7.91 3.59 18.70
C HIS A 663 6.79 3.55 17.66
N GLN A 664 6.95 4.30 16.56
CA GLN A 664 5.89 4.46 15.55
C GLN A 664 5.51 3.17 14.80
N GLY A 665 6.37 2.15 14.84
CA GLY A 665 6.06 0.80 14.35
C GLY A 665 5.19 -0.06 15.29
N LYS A 666 4.81 0.45 16.47
CA LYS A 666 4.07 -0.27 17.53
C LYS A 666 2.75 0.43 17.88
N TYR A 667 1.99 -0.12 18.84
CA TYR A 667 0.78 0.53 19.32
C TYR A 667 1.13 1.89 19.95
N SER A 668 0.50 2.95 19.47
CA SER A 668 0.66 4.31 20.00
C SER A 668 -0.46 4.56 21.01
N ILE A 669 -0.09 4.84 22.25
CA ILE A 669 -1.05 5.23 23.29
C ILE A 669 -1.68 6.55 22.86
N GLU A 670 -0.87 7.54 22.46
CA GLU A 670 -1.30 8.88 22.03
C GLU A 670 -2.33 8.87 20.90
N LYS A 671 -2.05 8.19 19.77
CA LYS A 671 -2.94 8.21 18.60
C LYS A 671 -4.28 7.51 18.85
N ASN A 672 -4.32 6.55 19.78
CA ASN A 672 -5.54 5.84 20.16
C ASN A 672 -6.30 6.50 21.33
N HIS A 673 -5.85 7.68 21.78
CA HIS A 673 -6.57 8.54 22.73
C HIS A 673 -7.42 9.62 22.08
N ILE A 674 -7.00 10.09 20.90
CA ILE A 674 -7.57 11.27 20.22
C ILE A 674 -8.77 10.87 19.33
N ASN A 675 -8.99 9.57 19.12
CA ASN A 675 -10.17 8.97 18.48
C ASN A 675 -10.92 8.10 19.49
#